data_AF-A0A2E8BA83-F1
#
_entry.id   AF-A0A2E8BA83-F1
#
_cell.length_a   1.000
_cell.length_b   1.000
_cell.length_c   1.000
_cell.angle_alpha   90.00
_cell.angle_beta   90.00
_cell.angle_gamma   90.00
#
_symmetry.space_group_name_H-M   'P 1'
#
loop_
_entity.id
_entity.type
_entity.pdbx_description
1 polymer ?
#
loop_
_entity_poly.entity_id
_entity_poly.type
_entity_poly.pdbx_seq_one_letter_code
_entity_poly.pdbx_strand_id
1 'polypeptide(L)'
;MSQFPVIAPVSNIHPDDASGGGPPNTDRDDDGIPDAHEELFEEYRNFSAIDGRVVSMKGLDKSINDADNDTDLDGLNNTEEYCWPYPDNCNEPGFSRGETGALDENGDRFFLDPRVSDTDGDGMPDGFEAWMCARAGGFDEETQRYVCPYFDPLNASDETDDPDDDGFDVNRDGFLSVAEKFTSPEEYQYGMPGNFTTELDGLWCYATLPQGSIQTQWPFIVNGLNASFTNILDACTSNVTDAVGEDLWLGTDPLLDDSDRYSWDGFAIRPLYPSFGDGMPDGWEVHFGLDPLNRTNALLDGDADGWDLNRDGVVSADVSPTVTAINLGEALSNLEEYNIYNDGGNTVRSGLKEVQLGLNDSSFYEYPLTFNAVQDALSIMHHDVRSILALETSVHYLTRYGVTSVNYETQTTQDHWLPQGVVAHEAVFVEGETGPHSIALATSHGVHVAAIQVDGFLEPFESWSSTEAIEVFAVHQLAIGGSSQQLIALGANGDGMVFEVNTGGQITETYELGVNFKSVLTDENVVVTELEHGSVPGGGLVLYVGTERGLMTLESATGRDDASPSWRFFFDANPSTIPNRIDDLRSLNLGAKGNPAEVQALKLDGPNPQAPTVLWIGTPSGLHKLNLEINDMEFGGNLEHPGSNADELEQSNNIHAIYPTGNEILVGSSAGLWVLAGNHLAHYGLQSNSELPGEISSLATMVRNGETYILAAASPGRFANLELMDPGANDSDSDGMPDGWELAYGLDPTDPWDALLDGDVDGLRLN
;
A
#
# COMPACT_ATOMS: atom_id res chain seq x y z
N MET A 1 -11.19 -57.24 -15.85
CA MET A 1 -12.03 -57.78 -16.94
C MET A 1 -11.54 -57.17 -18.24
N SER A 2 -11.42 -58.01 -19.28
CA SER A 2 -11.16 -57.75 -20.70
C SER A 2 -10.78 -56.33 -21.17
N GLN A 3 -9.59 -56.25 -21.78
CA GLN A 3 -9.23 -55.25 -22.79
C GLN A 3 -10.30 -55.18 -23.90
N PHE A 4 -10.69 -53.96 -24.26
CA PHE A 4 -11.13 -53.62 -25.60
C PHE A 4 -10.25 -52.46 -26.07
N PRO A 5 -9.66 -52.51 -27.28
CA PRO A 5 -9.05 -51.34 -27.86
C PRO A 5 -10.15 -50.34 -28.19
N VAL A 6 -9.98 -49.09 -27.76
CA VAL A 6 -10.83 -47.98 -28.20
C VAL A 6 -10.57 -47.79 -29.69
N ILE A 7 -11.62 -47.95 -30.49
CA ILE A 7 -11.57 -47.75 -31.94
C ILE A 7 -11.80 -46.26 -32.18
N ALA A 8 -10.80 -45.56 -32.71
CA ALA A 8 -10.97 -44.19 -33.17
C ALA A 8 -12.05 -44.14 -34.28
N PRO A 9 -12.95 -43.16 -34.28
CA PRO A 9 -13.94 -43.02 -35.33
C PRO A 9 -13.24 -42.66 -36.65
N VAL A 10 -13.34 -43.55 -37.63
CA VAL A 10 -12.84 -43.29 -38.99
C VAL A 10 -13.81 -42.34 -39.69
N SER A 11 -13.31 -41.19 -40.18
CA SER A 11 -14.10 -40.16 -40.87
C SER A 11 -14.70 -40.63 -42.20
N ASN A 12 -14.27 -41.78 -42.72
CA ASN A 12 -14.76 -42.32 -43.97
C ASN A 12 -14.75 -43.86 -43.99
N ILE A 13 -15.73 -44.46 -44.70
CA ILE A 13 -15.95 -45.91 -44.78
C ILE A 13 -15.24 -46.56 -45.98
N HIS A 14 -14.56 -45.75 -46.80
CA HIS A 14 -13.77 -46.18 -47.95
C HIS A 14 -12.28 -45.86 -47.72
N PRO A 15 -11.39 -46.89 -47.62
CA PRO A 15 -9.95 -46.70 -47.39
C PRO A 15 -9.24 -45.87 -48.46
N ASP A 16 -9.81 -45.81 -49.67
CA ASP A 16 -9.21 -45.15 -50.84
C ASP A 16 -9.48 -43.64 -50.88
N ASP A 17 -10.38 -43.13 -50.03
CA ASP A 17 -10.79 -41.72 -49.94
C ASP A 17 -10.23 -41.01 -48.68
N ALA A 18 -9.43 -41.72 -47.87
CA ALA A 18 -8.67 -41.09 -46.80
C ALA A 18 -7.45 -40.39 -47.42
N SER A 19 -7.31 -39.08 -47.20
CA SER A 19 -6.02 -38.40 -47.39
C SER A 19 -5.00 -39.14 -46.54
N GLY A 20 -4.03 -39.79 -47.17
CA GLY A 20 -3.13 -40.76 -46.55
C GLY A 20 -2.14 -40.18 -45.56
N GLY A 21 -2.62 -39.56 -44.48
CA GLY A 21 -1.87 -39.44 -43.24
C GLY A 21 -1.68 -40.84 -42.65
N GLY A 22 -0.50 -41.10 -42.09
CA GLY A 22 -0.26 -42.31 -41.32
C GLY A 22 -1.25 -42.44 -40.14
N PRO A 23 -1.31 -43.60 -39.48
CA PRO A 23 -1.93 -43.69 -38.15
C PRO A 23 -1.47 -42.53 -37.25
N PRO A 24 -2.32 -41.99 -36.34
CA PRO A 24 -1.99 -40.82 -35.50
C PRO A 24 -0.70 -40.92 -34.68
N ASN A 25 -0.21 -42.14 -34.46
CA ASN A 25 0.97 -42.45 -33.66
C ASN A 25 2.11 -43.02 -34.52
N THR A 26 2.15 -42.67 -35.81
CA THR A 26 3.28 -43.03 -36.67
C THR A 26 4.38 -42.01 -36.40
N ASP A 27 5.56 -42.51 -36.07
CA ASP A 27 6.79 -41.75 -35.88
C ASP A 27 7.80 -42.43 -36.82
N ARG A 28 8.18 -41.74 -37.89
CA ARG A 28 8.88 -42.31 -39.04
C ARG A 28 10.40 -42.29 -38.90
N ASP A 29 10.95 -41.30 -38.23
CA ASP A 29 12.37 -41.16 -37.92
C ASP A 29 12.74 -41.60 -36.50
N ASP A 30 11.77 -42.10 -35.74
CA ASP A 30 11.94 -42.76 -34.43
C ASP A 30 12.54 -41.80 -33.40
N ASP A 31 12.11 -40.53 -33.43
CA ASP A 31 12.57 -39.46 -32.54
C ASP A 31 11.63 -39.14 -31.37
N GLY A 32 10.45 -39.75 -31.36
CA GLY A 32 9.46 -39.64 -30.29
C GLY A 32 8.33 -38.63 -30.57
N ILE A 33 8.47 -37.78 -31.58
CA ILE A 33 7.40 -36.87 -32.01
C ILE A 33 6.56 -37.56 -33.10
N PRO A 34 5.21 -37.57 -33.02
CA PRO A 34 4.41 -38.17 -34.07
C PRO A 34 4.44 -37.37 -35.38
N ASP A 35 4.49 -38.06 -36.52
CA ASP A 35 4.42 -37.49 -37.88
C ASP A 35 3.26 -36.48 -38.04
N ALA A 36 2.15 -36.67 -37.32
CA ALA A 36 0.99 -35.80 -37.37
C ALA A 36 1.21 -34.42 -36.73
N HIS A 37 2.03 -34.34 -35.67
CA HIS A 37 2.42 -33.08 -35.05
C HIS A 37 3.46 -32.37 -35.91
N GLU A 38 4.44 -33.10 -36.44
CA GLU A 38 5.42 -32.54 -37.36
C GLU A 38 4.77 -32.02 -38.64
N GLU A 39 3.76 -32.72 -39.18
CA GLU A 39 2.94 -32.23 -40.31
C GLU A 39 2.16 -30.95 -39.98
N LEU A 40 1.80 -30.70 -38.72
CA LEU A 40 1.12 -29.47 -38.30
C LEU A 40 2.06 -28.26 -38.40
N PHE A 41 3.34 -28.48 -38.10
CA PHE A 41 4.38 -27.45 -38.03
C PHE A 41 5.42 -27.56 -39.14
N GLU A 42 5.14 -28.28 -40.24
CA GLU A 42 6.08 -28.50 -41.36
C GLU A 42 6.42 -27.23 -42.16
N GLU A 43 5.55 -26.22 -42.10
CA GLU A 43 5.73 -24.98 -42.85
C GLU A 43 6.73 -24.03 -42.19
N TYR A 44 7.56 -23.39 -43.02
CA TYR A 44 8.50 -22.35 -42.57
C TYR A 44 7.75 -21.09 -42.15
N ARG A 45 8.08 -20.56 -40.98
CA ARG A 45 7.60 -19.24 -40.53
C ARG A 45 8.58 -18.17 -40.99
N ASN A 46 8.08 -17.16 -41.71
CA ASN A 46 8.93 -16.07 -42.20
C ASN A 46 8.30 -14.73 -41.84
N PHE A 47 9.04 -13.89 -41.13
CA PHE A 47 8.63 -12.54 -40.78
C PHE A 47 9.82 -11.58 -40.79
N SER A 48 9.56 -10.31 -40.54
CA SER A 48 10.61 -9.29 -40.43
C SER A 48 10.62 -8.78 -38.99
N ALA A 49 11.79 -8.84 -38.35
CA ALA A 49 12.03 -8.24 -37.04
C ALA A 49 11.81 -6.72 -37.10
N ILE A 50 11.71 -6.09 -35.92
CA ILE A 50 11.45 -4.64 -35.77
C ILE A 50 12.49 -3.80 -36.53
N ASP A 51 13.74 -4.27 -36.61
CA ASP A 51 14.85 -3.60 -37.31
C ASP A 51 14.97 -3.97 -38.81
N GLY A 52 14.07 -4.81 -39.32
CA GLY A 52 14.01 -5.24 -40.72
C GLY A 52 14.92 -6.44 -41.06
N ARG A 53 15.55 -7.09 -40.07
CA ARG A 53 16.17 -8.42 -40.28
C ARG A 53 15.10 -9.44 -40.64
N VAL A 54 15.43 -10.34 -41.58
CA VAL A 54 14.50 -11.39 -42.01
C VAL A 54 14.66 -12.59 -41.08
N VAL A 55 13.56 -12.98 -40.43
CA VAL A 55 13.46 -14.19 -39.62
C VAL A 55 12.89 -15.31 -40.48
N SER A 56 13.52 -16.48 -40.42
CA SER A 56 13.09 -17.68 -41.16
C SER A 56 13.26 -18.91 -40.28
N MET A 57 12.18 -19.30 -39.60
CA MET A 57 12.15 -20.49 -38.75
C MET A 57 11.77 -21.70 -39.58
N LYS A 58 12.61 -22.74 -39.50
CA LYS A 58 12.40 -24.00 -40.23
C LYS A 58 11.29 -24.77 -39.52
N GLY A 59 10.32 -25.28 -40.26
CA GLY A 59 9.33 -26.21 -39.69
C GLY A 59 9.91 -27.60 -39.43
N LEU A 60 9.18 -28.39 -38.63
CA LEU A 60 9.52 -29.78 -38.28
C LEU A 60 9.56 -30.70 -39.52
N ASP A 61 10.35 -31.78 -39.48
CA ASP A 61 10.52 -32.73 -40.58
C ASP A 61 10.46 -34.19 -40.13
N LYS A 62 9.29 -34.82 -40.35
CA LYS A 62 8.98 -36.27 -40.16
C LYS A 62 9.89 -37.32 -40.80
N SER A 63 10.99 -36.90 -41.39
CA SER A 63 11.98 -37.79 -41.99
C SER A 63 13.39 -37.57 -41.47
N ILE A 64 13.58 -36.61 -40.58
CA ILE A 64 14.83 -36.21 -39.97
C ILE A 64 14.56 -35.94 -38.49
N ASN A 65 15.18 -36.75 -37.63
CA ASN A 65 15.21 -36.51 -36.20
C ASN A 65 15.63 -35.06 -35.89
N ASP A 66 14.64 -34.26 -35.49
CA ASP A 66 14.79 -32.87 -35.07
C ASP A 66 14.19 -32.60 -33.69
N ALA A 67 13.68 -33.63 -33.00
CA ALA A 67 13.21 -33.62 -31.62
C ALA A 67 14.08 -32.87 -30.58
N ASP A 68 15.41 -32.95 -30.68
CA ASP A 68 16.36 -32.33 -29.74
C ASP A 68 16.77 -30.89 -30.14
N ASN A 69 16.24 -30.36 -31.25
CA ASN A 69 16.54 -29.00 -31.68
C ASN A 69 15.61 -28.00 -31.00
N ASP A 70 16.19 -26.92 -30.51
CA ASP A 70 15.50 -25.67 -30.20
C ASP A 70 15.52 -24.82 -31.48
N THR A 71 14.35 -24.64 -32.10
CA THR A 71 14.23 -24.12 -33.46
C THR A 71 14.08 -22.60 -33.47
N ASP A 72 13.40 -22.04 -32.48
CA ASP A 72 13.08 -20.62 -32.27
C ASP A 72 13.87 -19.96 -31.14
N LEU A 73 14.80 -20.69 -30.53
CA LEU A 73 15.81 -20.21 -29.58
C LEU A 73 15.22 -19.67 -28.28
N ASP A 74 14.15 -20.29 -27.82
CA ASP A 74 13.43 -19.92 -26.59
C ASP A 74 13.82 -20.76 -25.37
N GLY A 75 14.72 -21.73 -25.53
CA GLY A 75 15.21 -22.58 -24.45
C GLY A 75 14.42 -23.86 -24.23
N LEU A 76 13.40 -24.14 -25.03
CA LEU A 76 12.74 -25.45 -25.14
C LEU A 76 13.12 -26.11 -26.46
N ASN A 77 13.27 -27.43 -26.44
CA ASN A 77 13.38 -28.19 -27.69
C ASN A 77 12.00 -28.64 -28.19
N ASN A 78 11.96 -29.04 -29.46
CA ASN A 78 10.73 -29.49 -30.12
C ASN A 78 9.99 -30.60 -29.33
N THR A 79 10.68 -31.44 -28.54
CA THR A 79 10.06 -32.47 -27.69
C THR A 79 9.44 -31.88 -26.43
N GLU A 80 10.12 -30.96 -25.75
CA GLU A 80 9.64 -30.25 -24.56
C GLU A 80 8.37 -29.46 -24.90
N GLU A 81 8.35 -28.79 -26.05
CA GLU A 81 7.19 -28.06 -26.56
C GLU A 81 6.01 -28.96 -26.95
N TYR A 82 6.28 -30.08 -27.61
CA TYR A 82 5.27 -31.09 -27.92
C TYR A 82 4.69 -31.72 -26.66
N CYS A 83 5.53 -31.97 -25.64
CA CYS A 83 5.14 -32.59 -24.39
C CYS A 83 4.46 -31.61 -23.43
N TRP A 84 4.63 -30.29 -23.59
CA TRP A 84 4.06 -29.28 -22.70
C TRP A 84 2.56 -29.52 -22.47
N PRO A 85 2.04 -29.46 -21.22
CA PRO A 85 2.69 -29.10 -19.95
C PRO A 85 3.27 -30.28 -19.17
N TYR A 86 3.67 -31.36 -19.85
CA TYR A 86 4.31 -32.54 -19.25
C TYR A 86 5.82 -32.52 -19.51
N PRO A 87 6.63 -33.21 -18.68
CA PRO A 87 8.06 -33.38 -18.96
C PRO A 87 8.33 -34.05 -20.32
N ASP A 88 9.54 -33.82 -20.85
CA ASP A 88 10.08 -34.39 -22.10
C ASP A 88 9.91 -35.92 -22.24
N ASN A 89 9.84 -36.65 -21.12
CA ASN A 89 9.61 -38.09 -21.07
C ASN A 89 8.15 -38.51 -21.33
N CYS A 90 7.27 -37.60 -21.76
CA CYS A 90 5.85 -37.87 -22.02
C CYS A 90 5.62 -39.02 -23.03
N ASN A 91 6.64 -39.31 -23.85
CA ASN A 91 6.64 -40.39 -24.83
C ASN A 91 6.92 -41.80 -24.24
N GLU A 92 7.33 -41.90 -22.96
CA GLU A 92 7.69 -43.18 -22.35
C GLU A 92 6.49 -44.14 -22.12
N PRO A 93 6.71 -45.48 -22.23
CA PRO A 93 5.67 -46.48 -21.98
C PRO A 93 5.23 -46.52 -20.51
N GLY A 94 4.06 -45.94 -20.20
CA GLY A 94 3.47 -45.97 -18.86
C GLY A 94 2.98 -44.61 -18.36
N PHE A 95 3.28 -43.53 -19.08
CA PHE A 95 2.75 -42.19 -18.82
C PHE A 95 1.23 -42.15 -19.05
N SER A 96 0.48 -41.53 -18.13
CA SER A 96 -0.96 -41.34 -18.26
C SER A 96 -1.25 -40.29 -19.34
N ARG A 97 -1.32 -40.74 -20.58
CA ARG A 97 -1.55 -39.90 -21.76
C ARG A 97 -2.90 -39.17 -21.68
N GLY A 98 -2.87 -37.84 -21.73
CA GLY A 98 -3.89 -37.07 -22.45
C GLY A 98 -3.64 -37.22 -23.96
N GLU A 99 -4.66 -37.01 -24.80
CA GLU A 99 -4.43 -36.95 -26.25
C GLU A 99 -3.77 -35.60 -26.56
N THR A 100 -2.45 -35.61 -26.75
CA THR A 100 -1.73 -34.50 -27.38
C THR A 100 -2.37 -34.25 -28.75
N GLY A 101 -2.87 -33.04 -29.03
CA GLY A 101 -3.45 -32.70 -30.34
C GLY A 101 -4.96 -32.43 -30.45
N ALA A 102 -5.77 -32.53 -29.38
CA ALA A 102 -7.22 -32.31 -29.48
C ALA A 102 -7.63 -30.99 -28.84
N LEU A 103 -8.22 -30.05 -29.59
CA LEU A 103 -8.88 -28.85 -29.02
C LEU A 103 -9.91 -29.28 -27.97
N ASP A 104 -9.97 -28.58 -26.84
CA ASP A 104 -10.96 -28.83 -25.82
C ASP A 104 -12.35 -28.28 -26.21
N GLU A 105 -13.33 -28.34 -25.31
CA GLU A 105 -14.68 -27.81 -25.57
C GLU A 105 -14.73 -26.27 -25.67
N ASN A 106 -13.61 -25.57 -25.40
CA ASN A 106 -13.48 -24.11 -25.35
C ASN A 106 -12.66 -23.54 -26.53
N GLY A 107 -11.80 -24.35 -27.16
CA GLY A 107 -11.12 -24.02 -28.41
C GLY A 107 -9.62 -23.72 -28.31
N ASP A 108 -8.98 -24.08 -27.20
CA ASP A 108 -7.55 -23.80 -26.93
C ASP A 108 -6.63 -24.96 -27.35
N ARG A 109 -5.36 -24.64 -27.66
CA ARG A 109 -4.33 -25.61 -28.06
C ARG A 109 -3.66 -26.24 -26.84
N PHE A 110 -3.11 -27.44 -27.01
CA PHE A 110 -2.51 -28.25 -25.94
C PHE A 110 -0.98 -28.31 -25.97
N PHE A 111 -0.31 -27.60 -26.88
CA PHE A 111 1.14 -27.71 -27.13
C PHE A 111 1.65 -26.36 -27.64
N LEU A 112 2.92 -26.09 -27.37
CA LEU A 112 3.64 -24.90 -27.84
C LEU A 112 3.93 -24.99 -29.35
N ASP A 113 4.21 -23.87 -30.01
CA ASP A 113 4.56 -23.84 -31.46
C ASP A 113 6.09 -23.73 -31.61
N PRO A 114 6.80 -24.79 -32.05
CA PRO A 114 8.28 -24.87 -32.18
C PRO A 114 8.95 -23.95 -33.20
N ARG A 115 8.30 -22.86 -33.55
CA ARG A 115 8.73 -21.88 -34.55
C ARG A 115 8.43 -20.46 -34.06
N VAL A 116 7.95 -20.32 -32.84
CA VAL A 116 7.44 -19.13 -32.20
C VAL A 116 7.92 -19.16 -30.76
N SER A 117 8.90 -18.33 -30.44
CA SER A 117 9.49 -18.32 -29.10
C SER A 117 8.55 -17.89 -27.98
N ASP A 118 7.41 -17.28 -28.33
CA ASP A 118 6.40 -16.71 -27.43
C ASP A 118 5.03 -17.09 -28.04
N THR A 119 4.55 -18.26 -27.64
CA THR A 119 3.43 -18.96 -28.28
C THR A 119 2.11 -18.21 -28.09
N ASP A 120 1.90 -17.60 -26.92
CA ASP A 120 0.66 -16.91 -26.58
C ASP A 120 0.71 -15.38 -26.83
N GLY A 121 1.90 -14.82 -27.00
CA GLY A 121 2.15 -13.46 -27.46
C GLY A 121 2.14 -12.42 -26.35
N ASP A 122 2.45 -12.79 -25.12
CA ASP A 122 2.44 -11.91 -23.95
C ASP A 122 3.76 -11.13 -23.74
N GLY A 123 4.81 -11.46 -24.52
CA GLY A 123 6.12 -10.82 -24.48
C GLY A 123 7.17 -11.57 -23.66
N MET A 124 6.85 -12.71 -23.06
CA MET A 124 7.78 -13.64 -22.43
C MET A 124 8.00 -14.87 -23.34
N PRO A 125 9.24 -15.38 -23.45
CA PRO A 125 9.45 -16.61 -24.22
C PRO A 125 9.04 -17.88 -23.46
N ASP A 126 8.54 -18.89 -24.17
CA ASP A 126 7.96 -20.09 -23.58
C ASP A 126 8.94 -20.80 -22.62
N GLY A 127 10.23 -20.87 -22.98
CA GLY A 127 11.23 -21.49 -22.11
C GLY A 127 11.62 -20.65 -20.88
N PHE A 128 11.47 -19.32 -20.93
CA PHE A 128 11.60 -18.46 -19.73
C PHE A 128 10.43 -18.72 -18.78
N GLU A 129 9.21 -18.68 -19.29
CA GLU A 129 8.00 -18.93 -18.52
C GLU A 129 7.97 -20.34 -17.93
N ALA A 130 8.34 -21.35 -18.70
CA ALA A 130 8.45 -22.73 -18.23
C ALA A 130 9.44 -22.84 -17.05
N TRP A 131 10.57 -22.15 -17.15
CA TRP A 131 11.56 -22.09 -16.08
C TRP A 131 11.04 -21.35 -14.84
N MET A 132 10.35 -20.21 -15.03
CA MET A 132 9.75 -19.43 -13.95
C MET A 132 8.62 -20.20 -13.24
N CYS A 133 7.76 -20.87 -14.00
CA CYS A 133 6.73 -21.76 -13.46
C CYS A 133 7.34 -22.89 -12.61
N ALA A 134 8.43 -23.51 -13.08
CA ALA A 134 9.14 -24.53 -12.29
C ALA A 134 9.73 -23.93 -11.00
N ARG A 135 10.28 -22.73 -11.06
CA ARG A 135 10.83 -22.00 -9.91
C ARG A 135 9.75 -21.61 -8.89
N ALA A 136 8.58 -21.17 -9.35
CA ALA A 136 7.42 -20.86 -8.52
C ALA A 136 6.77 -22.11 -7.90
N GLY A 137 7.30 -23.30 -8.17
CA GLY A 137 6.82 -24.56 -7.61
C GLY A 137 5.62 -25.14 -8.36
N GLY A 138 5.42 -24.77 -9.62
CA GLY A 138 4.29 -25.19 -10.46
C GLY A 138 4.32 -26.66 -10.90
N PHE A 139 5.39 -27.42 -10.63
CA PHE A 139 5.47 -28.83 -11.00
C PHE A 139 4.77 -29.76 -9.98
N ASP A 140 3.69 -30.42 -10.41
CA ASP A 140 2.98 -31.42 -9.61
C ASP A 140 3.61 -32.82 -9.78
N GLU A 141 4.29 -33.30 -8.74
CA GLU A 141 4.91 -34.63 -8.72
C GLU A 141 3.90 -35.79 -8.81
N GLU A 142 2.64 -35.63 -8.38
CA GLU A 142 1.64 -36.70 -8.41
C GLU A 142 1.06 -36.89 -9.81
N THR A 143 0.74 -35.79 -10.49
CA THR A 143 0.18 -35.81 -11.85
C THR A 143 1.24 -35.73 -12.95
N GLN A 144 2.50 -35.45 -12.58
CA GLN A 144 3.65 -35.25 -13.46
C GLN A 144 3.40 -34.14 -14.49
N ARG A 145 2.84 -33.01 -14.05
CA ARG A 145 2.38 -31.91 -14.91
C ARG A 145 2.78 -30.56 -14.32
N TYR A 146 3.15 -29.62 -15.19
CA TYR A 146 3.27 -28.20 -14.85
C TYR A 146 1.89 -27.53 -14.78
N VAL A 147 1.66 -26.82 -13.67
CA VAL A 147 0.49 -25.98 -13.42
C VAL A 147 1.02 -24.59 -13.12
N CYS A 148 0.90 -23.70 -14.10
CA CYS A 148 1.53 -22.40 -14.07
C CYS A 148 0.45 -21.32 -13.91
N PRO A 149 0.23 -20.78 -12.69
CA PRO A 149 -0.75 -19.73 -12.48
C PRO A 149 -0.22 -18.32 -12.78
N TYR A 150 1.11 -18.13 -12.88
CA TYR A 150 1.77 -16.82 -13.00
C TYR A 150 2.64 -16.67 -14.26
N PHE A 151 2.96 -17.77 -14.95
CA PHE A 151 3.87 -17.82 -16.10
C PHE A 151 3.43 -18.99 -17.00
N ASP A 152 2.35 -18.81 -17.77
CA ASP A 152 1.72 -19.88 -18.58
C ASP A 152 1.95 -19.67 -20.09
N PRO A 153 2.89 -20.41 -20.71
CA PRO A 153 3.26 -20.23 -22.12
C PRO A 153 2.16 -20.45 -23.18
N LEU A 154 0.96 -20.86 -22.75
CA LEU A 154 -0.19 -21.11 -23.60
C LEU A 154 -1.31 -20.08 -23.43
N ASN A 155 -1.17 -19.16 -22.49
CA ASN A 155 -2.23 -18.27 -22.07
C ASN A 155 -1.68 -16.94 -21.52
N ALA A 156 -1.69 -15.94 -22.41
CA ALA A 156 -1.27 -14.56 -22.19
C ALA A 156 -2.07 -13.73 -21.16
N SER A 157 -2.68 -14.37 -20.15
CA SER A 157 -3.37 -13.66 -19.07
C SER A 157 -2.42 -12.94 -18.11
N ASP A 158 -1.18 -13.40 -18.08
CA ASP A 158 -0.03 -12.93 -17.33
C ASP A 158 0.72 -11.75 -17.99
N GLU A 159 0.33 -11.32 -19.19
CA GLU A 159 0.85 -10.09 -19.84
C GLU A 159 0.82 -8.87 -18.90
N THR A 160 -0.17 -8.82 -18.00
CA THR A 160 -0.42 -7.71 -17.07
C THR A 160 -0.26 -8.08 -15.59
N ASP A 161 0.26 -9.27 -15.33
CA ASP A 161 0.52 -9.73 -13.97
C ASP A 161 1.84 -9.14 -13.45
N ASP A 162 1.84 -8.87 -12.16
CA ASP A 162 2.90 -8.23 -11.37
C ASP A 162 2.91 -9.01 -10.04
N PRO A 163 3.59 -10.17 -9.98
CA PRO A 163 3.44 -11.14 -8.89
C PRO A 163 4.07 -10.72 -7.56
N ASP A 164 5.05 -9.82 -7.57
CA ASP A 164 5.73 -9.26 -6.40
C ASP A 164 5.20 -7.87 -6.00
N ASP A 165 4.26 -7.30 -6.76
CA ASP A 165 3.55 -6.06 -6.47
C ASP A 165 4.51 -4.86 -6.31
N ASP A 166 5.58 -4.81 -7.11
CA ASP A 166 6.64 -3.80 -7.02
C ASP A 166 6.40 -2.57 -7.92
N GLY A 167 5.27 -2.56 -8.64
CA GLY A 167 4.76 -1.41 -9.39
C GLY A 167 4.66 -0.12 -8.57
N PHE A 168 4.69 1.01 -9.28
CA PHE A 168 4.81 2.34 -8.69
C PHE A 168 3.58 3.21 -8.97
N ASP A 169 2.84 3.58 -7.92
CA ASP A 169 1.68 4.49 -8.00
C ASP A 169 2.14 5.93 -8.24
N VAL A 170 2.39 6.25 -9.51
CA VAL A 170 2.85 7.57 -9.97
C VAL A 170 1.87 8.66 -9.58
N ASN A 171 0.56 8.39 -9.68
CA ASN A 171 -0.45 9.43 -9.48
C ASN A 171 -0.90 9.57 -8.00
N ARG A 172 -0.54 8.60 -7.14
CA ARG A 172 -0.78 8.53 -5.70
C ARG A 172 -2.25 8.54 -5.31
N ASP A 173 -3.10 8.01 -6.16
CA ASP A 173 -4.52 7.83 -5.87
C ASP A 173 -4.79 6.58 -5.01
N GLY A 174 -3.76 5.76 -4.76
CA GLY A 174 -3.81 4.52 -3.99
C GLY A 174 -4.21 3.30 -4.80
N PHE A 175 -4.25 3.39 -6.13
CA PHE A 175 -4.55 2.29 -7.03
C PHE A 175 -3.49 2.18 -8.14
N LEU A 176 -2.86 1.01 -8.24
CA LEU A 176 -2.00 0.72 -9.38
C LEU A 176 -2.85 0.46 -10.64
N SER A 177 -2.78 1.36 -11.61
CA SER A 177 -3.29 1.09 -12.95
C SER A 177 -2.36 0.12 -13.70
N VAL A 178 -2.85 -0.50 -14.78
CA VAL A 178 -2.01 -1.39 -15.62
C VAL A 178 -0.77 -0.67 -16.18
N ALA A 179 -0.80 0.66 -16.30
CA ALA A 179 0.35 1.45 -16.77
C ALA A 179 1.33 1.84 -15.65
N GLU A 180 1.00 1.55 -14.39
CA GLU A 180 1.81 1.82 -13.19
C GLU A 180 2.41 0.55 -12.59
N LYS A 181 1.94 -0.62 -13.01
CA LYS A 181 2.58 -1.90 -12.72
C LYS A 181 3.94 -2.01 -13.41
N PHE A 182 4.83 -2.80 -12.84
CA PHE A 182 6.03 -3.26 -13.52
C PHE A 182 5.83 -4.75 -13.82
N THR A 183 5.32 -5.04 -15.03
CA THR A 183 4.79 -6.37 -15.31
C THR A 183 5.90 -7.38 -15.61
N SER A 184 5.62 -8.67 -15.42
CA SER A 184 6.60 -9.73 -15.67
C SER A 184 7.26 -9.70 -17.07
N PRO A 185 6.54 -9.37 -18.16
CA PRO A 185 7.18 -9.11 -19.46
C PRO A 185 8.13 -7.90 -19.45
N GLU A 186 7.80 -6.79 -18.77
CA GLU A 186 8.65 -5.60 -18.69
C GLU A 186 9.95 -5.88 -17.93
N GLU A 187 9.84 -6.65 -16.85
CA GLU A 187 10.95 -7.12 -16.03
C GLU A 187 11.90 -8.04 -16.79
N TYR A 188 11.35 -9.06 -17.47
CA TYR A 188 12.12 -9.96 -18.32
C TYR A 188 12.90 -9.16 -19.38
N GLN A 189 12.25 -8.16 -19.97
CA GLN A 189 12.81 -7.34 -21.05
C GLN A 189 13.69 -6.19 -20.54
N TYR A 190 13.89 -6.02 -19.23
CA TYR A 190 14.71 -4.95 -18.70
C TYR A 190 16.13 -4.99 -19.27
N GLY A 191 16.60 -3.84 -19.76
CA GLY A 191 17.89 -3.68 -20.43
C GLY A 191 17.99 -4.26 -21.85
N MET A 192 16.90 -4.85 -22.38
CA MET A 192 16.88 -5.45 -23.71
C MET A 192 16.96 -4.37 -24.82
N PRO A 193 17.85 -4.50 -25.82
CA PRO A 193 17.91 -3.56 -26.93
C PRO A 193 16.62 -3.57 -27.74
N GLY A 194 16.11 -2.40 -28.12
CA GLY A 194 14.87 -2.30 -28.93
C GLY A 194 14.94 -2.91 -30.35
N ASN A 195 16.07 -3.49 -30.75
CA ASN A 195 16.22 -4.27 -31.99
C ASN A 195 16.38 -5.78 -31.75
N PHE A 196 16.23 -6.24 -30.50
CA PHE A 196 16.32 -7.65 -30.12
C PHE A 196 15.13 -8.44 -30.67
N THR A 197 15.35 -9.69 -31.02
CA THR A 197 14.30 -10.62 -31.45
C THR A 197 14.74 -12.02 -31.05
N THR A 198 13.98 -12.68 -30.16
CA THR A 198 14.34 -13.98 -29.58
C THR A 198 14.66 -15.01 -30.66
N GLU A 199 13.84 -15.11 -31.71
CA GLU A 199 14.06 -16.06 -32.80
C GLU A 199 15.30 -15.77 -33.68
N LEU A 200 16.02 -14.67 -33.43
CA LEU A 200 17.30 -14.37 -34.09
C LEU A 200 18.48 -14.30 -33.12
N ASP A 201 18.25 -13.73 -31.95
CA ASP A 201 19.28 -13.34 -31.00
C ASP A 201 19.37 -14.27 -29.79
N GLY A 202 18.39 -15.17 -29.61
CA GLY A 202 18.26 -16.10 -28.47
C GLY A 202 17.49 -15.50 -27.29
N LEU A 203 17.40 -16.24 -26.20
CA LEU A 203 16.85 -15.78 -24.92
C LEU A 203 17.66 -14.62 -24.32
N TRP A 204 16.99 -13.76 -23.54
CA TRP A 204 17.59 -12.68 -22.76
C TRP A 204 18.35 -13.19 -21.52
N CYS A 205 19.38 -13.97 -21.76
CA CYS A 205 20.29 -14.51 -20.76
C CYS A 205 21.72 -14.58 -21.29
N TYR A 206 22.69 -14.75 -20.38
CA TYR A 206 24.10 -14.92 -20.70
C TYR A 206 24.62 -16.24 -20.15
N ALA A 207 25.15 -17.11 -21.02
CA ALA A 207 25.65 -18.43 -20.66
C ALA A 207 27.05 -18.74 -21.23
N THR A 208 27.83 -19.50 -20.48
CA THR A 208 29.17 -19.97 -20.80
C THR A 208 29.17 -21.44 -21.16
N LEU A 209 28.84 -21.72 -22.42
CA LEU A 209 28.72 -23.09 -22.90
C LEU A 209 30.02 -23.92 -22.74
N PRO A 210 29.93 -25.22 -22.37
CA PRO A 210 28.72 -25.99 -22.03
C PRO A 210 28.47 -26.01 -20.50
N GLN A 211 28.98 -25.02 -19.77
CA GLN A 211 28.87 -24.92 -18.31
C GLN A 211 27.67 -24.04 -17.98
N GLY A 212 27.03 -24.32 -16.85
CA GLY A 212 26.07 -23.39 -16.26
C GLY A 212 26.38 -23.25 -14.79
N SER A 213 25.56 -22.47 -14.09
CA SER A 213 25.85 -22.11 -12.72
C SER A 213 25.71 -23.29 -11.77
N ILE A 214 26.53 -23.28 -10.72
CA ILE A 214 26.38 -24.17 -9.56
C ILE A 214 25.35 -23.64 -8.56
N GLN A 215 24.93 -22.38 -8.72
CA GLN A 215 23.94 -21.72 -7.89
C GLN A 215 22.56 -21.97 -8.49
N THR A 216 21.59 -22.22 -7.62
CA THR A 216 20.22 -22.62 -7.99
C THR A 216 19.19 -21.53 -7.74
N GLN A 217 19.64 -20.33 -7.36
CA GLN A 217 18.80 -19.18 -7.08
C GLN A 217 18.96 -18.17 -8.20
N TRP A 218 17.96 -17.31 -8.37
CA TRP A 218 18.01 -16.20 -9.30
C TRP A 218 19.29 -15.37 -9.14
N PRO A 219 19.83 -14.79 -10.23
CA PRO A 219 19.46 -14.95 -11.64
C PRO A 219 20.14 -16.15 -12.30
N PHE A 220 20.74 -17.06 -11.53
CA PHE A 220 21.60 -18.09 -12.09
C PHE A 220 20.83 -19.22 -12.78
N ILE A 221 21.31 -19.59 -13.97
CA ILE A 221 20.79 -20.69 -14.77
C ILE A 221 21.61 -21.94 -14.48
N VAL A 222 20.96 -22.93 -13.88
CA VAL A 222 21.57 -24.20 -13.46
C VAL A 222 21.83 -25.10 -14.68
N ASN A 223 22.91 -25.89 -14.63
CA ASN A 223 23.18 -26.95 -15.62
C ASN A 223 23.27 -28.34 -14.98
N GLY A 224 23.12 -29.37 -15.81
CA GLY A 224 23.40 -30.77 -15.49
C GLY A 224 22.22 -31.47 -14.85
N LEU A 225 22.50 -32.49 -14.03
CA LEU A 225 21.47 -33.37 -13.43
C LEU A 225 20.47 -32.66 -12.50
N ASN A 226 20.71 -31.38 -12.18
CA ASN A 226 19.86 -30.58 -11.30
C ASN A 226 19.08 -29.49 -12.06
N ALA A 227 19.29 -29.32 -13.37
CA ALA A 227 18.54 -28.38 -14.19
C ALA A 227 17.23 -29.03 -14.66
N SER A 228 16.11 -28.31 -14.51
CA SER A 228 14.81 -28.77 -15.04
C SER A 228 14.76 -28.69 -16.56
N PHE A 229 15.37 -27.66 -17.13
CA PHE A 229 15.45 -27.42 -18.57
C PHE A 229 16.92 -27.24 -18.95
N THR A 230 17.46 -28.14 -19.77
CA THR A 230 18.90 -28.13 -20.09
C THR A 230 19.24 -27.26 -21.30
N ASN A 231 18.26 -26.93 -22.14
CA ASN A 231 18.45 -26.26 -23.42
C ASN A 231 18.54 -24.73 -23.29
N ILE A 232 18.03 -24.15 -22.20
CA ILE A 232 18.09 -22.71 -21.90
C ILE A 232 19.48 -22.11 -22.09
N LEU A 233 20.54 -22.80 -21.65
CA LEU A 233 21.91 -22.28 -21.78
C LEU A 233 22.35 -22.12 -23.23
N ASP A 234 22.00 -23.07 -24.09
CA ASP A 234 22.34 -23.04 -25.52
C ASP A 234 21.49 -22.00 -26.28
N ALA A 235 20.32 -21.66 -25.76
CA ALA A 235 19.41 -20.64 -26.30
C ALA A 235 19.79 -19.21 -25.91
N CYS A 236 20.60 -19.01 -24.85
CA CYS A 236 21.00 -17.67 -24.41
C CYS A 236 21.70 -16.84 -25.48
N THR A 237 21.45 -15.54 -25.48
CA THR A 237 22.08 -14.62 -26.43
C THR A 237 23.60 -14.60 -26.30
N SER A 238 24.28 -14.55 -27.44
CA SER A 238 25.74 -14.41 -27.52
C SER A 238 26.21 -12.98 -27.74
N ASN A 239 25.27 -12.04 -27.89
CA ASN A 239 25.53 -10.65 -28.25
C ASN A 239 25.71 -9.73 -27.04
N VAL A 240 25.42 -10.21 -25.83
CA VAL A 240 25.44 -9.44 -24.58
C VAL A 240 26.28 -10.19 -23.55
N THR A 241 26.97 -9.43 -22.72
CA THR A 241 27.68 -9.93 -21.53
C THR A 241 27.23 -9.12 -20.35
N ASP A 242 27.00 -9.78 -19.22
CA ASP A 242 26.67 -9.06 -18.00
C ASP A 242 27.89 -8.39 -17.36
N ALA A 243 27.64 -7.36 -16.55
CA ALA A 243 28.66 -6.71 -15.74
C ALA A 243 29.23 -7.65 -14.67
N VAL A 244 28.42 -8.57 -14.13
CA VAL A 244 28.80 -9.45 -13.03
C VAL A 244 28.22 -10.86 -13.15
N GLY A 245 29.10 -11.82 -13.42
CA GLY A 245 28.75 -13.24 -13.38
C GLY A 245 28.73 -13.87 -14.77
N GLU A 246 28.44 -15.16 -14.77
CA GLU A 246 28.29 -16.00 -15.94
C GLU A 246 27.08 -16.92 -15.67
N ASP A 247 26.36 -17.34 -16.71
CA ASP A 247 25.24 -18.29 -16.63
C ASP A 247 24.02 -17.73 -15.86
N LEU A 248 23.44 -16.63 -16.34
CA LEU A 248 22.36 -15.90 -15.66
C LEU A 248 21.34 -15.24 -16.60
N TRP A 249 20.14 -14.98 -16.09
CA TRP A 249 19.12 -14.10 -16.68
C TRP A 249 19.54 -12.63 -16.59
N LEU A 250 19.26 -11.85 -17.65
CA LEU A 250 19.78 -10.48 -17.75
C LEU A 250 18.84 -9.41 -17.19
N GLY A 251 17.53 -9.62 -17.22
CA GLY A 251 16.50 -8.73 -16.67
C GLY A 251 16.40 -8.73 -15.13
N THR A 252 15.31 -8.15 -14.61
CA THR A 252 14.91 -8.20 -13.19
C THR A 252 14.13 -9.49 -12.90
N ASP A 253 13.82 -9.75 -11.63
CA ASP A 253 13.21 -10.97 -11.11
C ASP A 253 11.70 -10.80 -10.87
N PRO A 254 10.81 -11.39 -11.70
CA PRO A 254 9.35 -11.20 -11.58
C PRO A 254 8.65 -11.81 -10.36
N LEU A 255 9.44 -12.18 -9.34
CA LEU A 255 8.99 -12.78 -8.10
C LEU A 255 9.66 -12.12 -6.89
N LEU A 256 10.50 -11.10 -7.09
CA LEU A 256 11.21 -10.36 -6.05
C LEU A 256 11.33 -8.88 -6.43
N ASP A 257 10.74 -8.06 -5.59
CA ASP A 257 10.65 -6.59 -5.69
C ASP A 257 11.97 -5.82 -5.83
N ASP A 258 13.12 -6.41 -5.49
CA ASP A 258 14.42 -5.73 -5.48
C ASP A 258 15.52 -6.66 -6.03
N SER A 259 15.82 -6.48 -7.33
CA SER A 259 16.66 -7.38 -8.16
C SER A 259 18.16 -7.07 -8.13
N ASP A 260 18.56 -6.17 -7.25
CA ASP A 260 19.91 -5.67 -7.12
C ASP A 260 20.98 -6.78 -7.03
N ARG A 261 21.93 -6.78 -7.97
CA ARG A 261 22.91 -7.87 -8.08
C ARG A 261 24.37 -7.47 -7.98
N TYR A 262 24.68 -6.20 -8.22
CA TYR A 262 26.04 -5.70 -8.15
C TYR A 262 26.17 -4.32 -7.49
N SER A 263 27.39 -3.98 -7.08
CA SER A 263 27.72 -2.63 -6.61
C SER A 263 29.09 -2.19 -7.14
N TRP A 264 29.33 -0.89 -7.20
CA TRP A 264 30.59 -0.29 -7.63
C TRP A 264 31.30 0.36 -6.45
N ASP A 265 32.48 -0.16 -6.11
CA ASP A 265 33.24 0.29 -4.92
C ASP A 265 34.16 1.51 -5.16
N GLY A 266 34.01 2.21 -6.28
CA GLY A 266 34.95 3.25 -6.73
C GLY A 266 36.09 2.74 -7.62
N PHE A 267 36.32 1.43 -7.67
CA PHE A 267 37.44 0.82 -8.40
C PHE A 267 37.01 -0.35 -9.28
N ALA A 268 36.08 -1.18 -8.82
CA ALA A 268 35.61 -2.37 -9.48
C ALA A 268 34.14 -2.66 -9.15
N ILE A 269 33.48 -3.34 -10.09
CA ILE A 269 32.15 -3.89 -9.88
C ILE A 269 32.26 -5.15 -9.00
N ARG A 270 31.38 -5.27 -8.02
CA ARG A 270 31.34 -6.34 -7.01
C ARG A 270 29.99 -7.06 -7.04
N PRO A 271 29.97 -8.40 -7.15
CA PRO A 271 28.75 -9.18 -6.93
C PRO A 271 28.25 -9.05 -5.49
N LEU A 272 26.94 -9.04 -5.30
CA LEU A 272 26.28 -8.97 -3.99
C LEU A 272 25.84 -10.34 -3.44
N TYR A 273 25.78 -11.36 -4.31
CA TYR A 273 25.30 -12.71 -3.98
C TYR A 273 25.88 -13.32 -2.70
N PRO A 274 25.04 -13.94 -1.85
CA PRO A 274 23.60 -14.20 -2.02
C PRO A 274 22.70 -13.09 -1.43
N SER A 275 23.25 -11.93 -1.07
CA SER A 275 22.44 -10.79 -0.60
C SER A 275 22.02 -9.99 -1.82
N PHE A 276 20.73 -9.81 -1.99
CA PHE A 276 20.15 -8.91 -2.97
C PHE A 276 19.71 -7.64 -2.25
N GLY A 277 19.44 -6.62 -3.03
CA GLY A 277 18.71 -5.46 -2.57
C GLY A 277 19.49 -4.32 -1.96
N ASP A 278 18.97 -3.13 -2.21
CA ASP A 278 19.30 -1.88 -1.54
C ASP A 278 18.13 -1.22 -0.82
N GLY A 279 16.92 -1.77 -1.02
CA GLY A 279 15.68 -1.34 -0.38
C GLY A 279 14.83 -0.39 -1.24
N MET A 280 15.19 -0.15 -2.49
CA MET A 280 14.35 0.49 -3.50
C MET A 280 13.75 -0.60 -4.42
N PRO A 281 12.45 -0.58 -4.72
CA PRO A 281 11.84 -1.53 -5.64
C PRO A 281 12.24 -1.29 -7.11
N ASP A 282 12.28 -2.35 -7.91
CA ASP A 282 12.72 -2.27 -9.30
C ASP A 282 11.81 -1.34 -10.12
N GLY A 283 10.48 -1.44 -9.94
CA GLY A 283 9.51 -0.58 -10.60
C GLY A 283 9.72 0.92 -10.32
N TRP A 284 10.10 1.28 -9.08
CA TRP A 284 10.43 2.66 -8.70
C TRP A 284 11.72 3.12 -9.37
N GLU A 285 12.77 2.29 -9.34
CA GLU A 285 14.05 2.60 -9.96
C GLU A 285 13.93 2.82 -11.48
N VAL A 286 13.18 1.95 -12.17
CA VAL A 286 12.96 2.06 -13.61
C VAL A 286 12.21 3.33 -13.96
N HIS A 287 11.22 3.74 -13.17
CA HIS A 287 10.46 4.98 -13.39
C HIS A 287 11.38 6.21 -13.45
N PHE A 288 12.32 6.31 -12.50
CA PHE A 288 13.27 7.42 -12.42
C PHE A 288 14.54 7.22 -13.26
N GLY A 289 14.64 6.10 -13.99
CA GLY A 289 15.78 5.80 -14.87
C GLY A 289 17.06 5.43 -14.11
N LEU A 290 16.91 4.91 -12.89
CA LEU A 290 17.94 4.20 -12.15
C LEU A 290 18.10 2.78 -12.72
N ASP A 291 19.10 2.05 -12.23
CA ASP A 291 19.41 0.70 -12.73
C ASP A 291 19.07 -0.30 -11.62
N PRO A 292 17.92 -1.00 -11.66
CA PRO A 292 17.45 -1.98 -10.66
C PRO A 292 18.40 -3.15 -10.37
N LEU A 293 19.51 -3.23 -11.10
CA LEU A 293 20.52 -4.26 -10.92
C LEU A 293 21.74 -3.74 -10.14
N ASN A 294 21.79 -2.43 -9.86
CA ASN A 294 22.94 -1.72 -9.32
C ASN A 294 22.66 -0.93 -8.03
N ARG A 295 22.95 -1.61 -6.92
CA ARG A 295 22.94 -1.11 -5.54
C ARG A 295 23.71 0.17 -5.26
N THR A 296 24.62 0.55 -6.14
CA THR A 296 25.34 1.81 -5.95
C THR A 296 24.40 2.99 -6.03
N ASN A 297 23.32 2.85 -6.81
CA ASN A 297 22.36 3.89 -7.12
C ASN A 297 21.69 4.40 -5.84
N ALA A 298 21.31 3.54 -4.89
CA ALA A 298 20.74 3.96 -3.61
C ALA A 298 21.48 5.07 -2.88
N LEU A 299 22.83 5.11 -2.95
CA LEU A 299 23.63 6.08 -2.20
C LEU A 299 24.12 7.26 -3.04
N LEU A 300 23.71 7.34 -4.30
CA LEU A 300 24.02 8.49 -5.15
C LEU A 300 23.00 9.58 -4.90
N ASP A 301 23.50 10.81 -4.90
CA ASP A 301 22.75 12.07 -4.91
C ASP A 301 23.02 12.67 -6.29
N GLY A 302 22.09 12.41 -7.22
CA GLY A 302 22.29 12.63 -8.65
C GLY A 302 22.12 14.08 -9.08
N ASP A 303 21.27 14.79 -8.37
CA ASP A 303 20.80 16.15 -8.60
C ASP A 303 21.48 17.18 -7.66
N ALA A 304 22.20 16.72 -6.64
CA ALA A 304 23.07 17.49 -5.74
C ALA A 304 22.32 18.51 -4.90
N ASP A 305 21.19 18.10 -4.34
CA ASP A 305 20.26 18.92 -3.57
C ASP A 305 20.49 18.83 -2.05
N GLY A 306 21.34 17.90 -1.60
CA GLY A 306 21.73 17.74 -0.20
C GLY A 306 22.24 19.02 0.48
N TRP A 307 22.07 19.10 1.81
CA TRP A 307 22.26 20.33 2.58
C TRP A 307 23.40 20.30 3.59
N ASP A 308 24.35 21.25 3.48
CA ASP A 308 25.46 21.47 4.43
C ASP A 308 24.93 22.07 5.75
N LEU A 309 24.35 21.20 6.58
CA LEU A 309 23.75 21.54 7.87
C LEU A 309 24.83 22.03 8.86
N ASN A 310 26.02 21.45 8.82
CA ASN A 310 27.10 21.76 9.75
C ASN A 310 27.91 23.02 9.37
N ARG A 311 27.76 23.50 8.13
CA ARG A 311 28.35 24.70 7.54
C ARG A 311 29.88 24.63 7.43
N ASP A 312 30.45 23.47 7.18
CA ASP A 312 31.88 23.31 6.94
C ASP A 312 32.28 23.55 5.46
N GLY A 313 31.29 23.75 4.60
CA GLY A 313 31.43 24.06 3.19
C GLY A 313 31.44 22.84 2.27
N VAL A 314 31.07 21.66 2.76
CA VAL A 314 30.98 20.42 1.99
C VAL A 314 29.72 19.66 2.40
N VAL A 315 28.96 19.16 1.42
CA VAL A 315 27.89 18.18 1.65
C VAL A 315 28.53 16.79 1.68
N SER A 316 28.50 16.12 2.82
CA SER A 316 29.06 14.76 2.95
C SER A 316 28.13 13.70 2.35
N ALA A 317 28.67 12.87 1.45
CA ALA A 317 27.93 11.75 0.87
C ALA A 317 27.63 10.64 1.89
N ASP A 318 26.57 9.90 1.60
CA ASP A 318 26.24 8.69 2.34
C ASP A 318 27.22 7.55 2.10
N VAL A 319 27.56 6.86 3.18
CA VAL A 319 28.59 5.82 3.17
C VAL A 319 28.00 4.41 3.21
N SER A 320 26.71 4.26 3.51
CA SER A 320 26.02 2.99 3.69
C SER A 320 24.50 3.20 3.80
N PRO A 321 23.65 2.26 3.31
CA PRO A 321 22.18 2.37 3.36
C PRO A 321 21.59 2.20 4.77
N THR A 322 22.44 2.03 5.78
CA THR A 322 21.99 1.95 7.17
C THR A 322 21.53 3.32 7.67
N VAL A 323 20.38 3.36 8.35
CA VAL A 323 19.82 4.58 8.99
C VAL A 323 20.85 5.40 9.77
N THR A 324 21.82 4.78 10.46
CA THR A 324 22.85 5.52 11.22
C THR A 324 23.87 6.22 10.33
N ALA A 325 24.18 5.65 9.16
CA ALA A 325 25.12 6.22 8.20
C ALA A 325 24.46 7.33 7.39
N ILE A 326 23.22 7.10 6.94
CA ILE A 326 22.38 8.10 6.27
C ILE A 326 22.23 9.35 7.15
N ASN A 327 21.77 9.20 8.40
CA ASN A 327 21.65 10.33 9.35
C ASN A 327 22.97 11.07 9.67
N LEU A 328 24.13 10.51 9.27
CA LEU A 328 25.43 11.17 9.43
C LEU A 328 25.86 11.88 8.14
N GLY A 329 25.36 11.44 6.99
CA GLY A 329 25.50 12.14 5.72
C GLY A 329 24.71 13.44 5.69
N GLU A 330 24.99 14.23 4.65
CA GLU A 330 24.30 15.49 4.35
C GLU A 330 23.79 15.51 2.90
N ALA A 331 24.24 14.58 2.06
CA ALA A 331 23.61 14.30 0.78
C ALA A 331 22.19 13.80 1.02
N LEU A 332 21.29 14.10 0.08
CA LEU A 332 20.00 13.43 0.02
C LEU A 332 20.14 12.35 -1.05
N SER A 333 20.30 11.10 -0.64
CA SER A 333 20.53 10.01 -1.60
C SER A 333 19.22 9.46 -2.17
N ASN A 334 19.26 8.84 -3.35
CA ASN A 334 18.08 8.23 -3.98
C ASN A 334 17.28 7.33 -3.01
N LEU A 335 17.96 6.62 -2.11
CA LEU A 335 17.31 5.80 -1.08
C LEU A 335 16.57 6.66 -0.03
N GLU A 336 17.11 7.79 0.38
CA GLU A 336 16.39 8.71 1.27
C GLU A 336 15.14 9.28 0.59
N GLU A 337 15.23 9.61 -0.68
CA GLU A 337 14.11 10.11 -1.48
C GLU A 337 13.03 9.05 -1.64
N TYR A 338 13.41 7.80 -1.93
CA TYR A 338 12.49 6.67 -1.87
C TYR A 338 11.86 6.51 -0.49
N ASN A 339 12.62 6.67 0.60
CA ASN A 339 12.07 6.60 1.95
C ASN A 339 11.11 7.75 2.28
N ILE A 340 11.30 8.93 1.67
CA ILE A 340 10.36 10.06 1.76
C ILE A 340 9.07 9.71 1.02
N TYR A 341 9.16 9.23 -0.22
CA TYR A 341 8.02 8.75 -0.99
C TYR A 341 7.24 7.65 -0.25
N ASN A 342 7.94 6.63 0.25
CA ASN A 342 7.31 5.48 0.91
C ASN A 342 6.62 5.91 2.21
N ASP A 343 7.16 6.89 2.95
CA ASP A 343 6.62 7.40 4.22
C ASP A 343 6.12 6.31 5.18
N GLY A 344 6.87 5.21 5.29
CA GLY A 344 6.46 4.07 6.12
C GLY A 344 5.18 3.35 5.65
N GLY A 345 4.89 3.39 4.35
CA GLY A 345 3.70 2.84 3.70
C GLY A 345 2.60 3.86 3.41
N ASN A 346 2.74 5.12 3.83
CA ASN A 346 1.75 6.17 3.57
C ASN A 346 2.00 6.88 2.24
N THR A 347 1.96 6.15 1.12
CA THR A 347 2.29 6.66 -0.22
C THR A 347 1.16 7.46 -0.88
N VAL A 348 -0.06 7.30 -0.38
CA VAL A 348 -1.26 7.90 -0.96
C VAL A 348 -1.32 9.40 -0.65
N ARG A 349 -1.74 10.20 -1.64
CA ARG A 349 -1.92 11.64 -1.46
C ARG A 349 -2.87 11.95 -0.30
N SER A 350 -2.41 12.82 0.59
CA SER A 350 -3.21 13.33 1.71
C SER A 350 -4.32 14.26 1.22
N GLY A 351 -5.38 14.41 2.02
CA GLY A 351 -6.47 15.33 1.69
C GLY A 351 -7.84 14.86 2.13
N LEU A 352 -8.85 15.67 1.83
CA LEU A 352 -10.25 15.31 2.07
C LEU A 352 -10.80 14.56 0.86
N LYS A 353 -11.28 13.34 1.11
CA LYS A 353 -11.91 12.46 0.12
C LYS A 353 -13.37 12.22 0.48
N GLU A 354 -14.18 11.99 -0.54
CA GLU A 354 -15.60 11.70 -0.40
C GLU A 354 -16.02 10.53 -1.28
N VAL A 355 -16.83 9.65 -0.70
CA VAL A 355 -17.41 8.52 -1.43
C VAL A 355 -18.83 8.22 -0.96
N GLN A 356 -19.65 7.59 -1.81
CA GLN A 356 -21.01 7.21 -1.44
C GLN A 356 -21.02 5.86 -0.70
N LEU A 357 -21.68 5.81 0.46
CA LEU A 357 -21.82 4.58 1.23
C LEU A 357 -22.68 3.56 0.48
N GLY A 358 -22.18 2.33 0.35
CA GLY A 358 -22.91 1.18 -0.22
C GLY A 358 -22.82 1.03 -1.74
N LEU A 359 -21.99 1.84 -2.41
CA LEU A 359 -21.55 1.56 -3.78
C LEU A 359 -20.29 0.69 -3.75
N ASN A 360 -20.03 -0.04 -4.83
CA ASN A 360 -18.80 -0.82 -5.02
C ASN A 360 -18.08 -0.31 -6.26
N ASP A 361 -17.45 0.86 -6.13
CA ASP A 361 -16.56 1.40 -7.14
C ASP A 361 -15.29 1.96 -6.47
N SER A 362 -14.25 2.17 -7.27
CA SER A 362 -12.97 2.76 -6.87
C SER A 362 -12.92 4.26 -7.15
N SER A 363 -14.07 4.92 -7.30
CA SER A 363 -14.11 6.35 -7.59
C SER A 363 -14.45 7.18 -6.36
N PHE A 364 -13.48 7.96 -5.88
CA PHE A 364 -13.70 8.95 -4.84
C PHE A 364 -13.54 10.38 -5.41
N TYR A 365 -14.17 11.34 -4.74
CA TYR A 365 -13.96 12.76 -5.02
C TYR A 365 -12.98 13.35 -4.02
N GLU A 366 -11.89 13.93 -4.51
CA GLU A 366 -10.92 14.66 -3.69
C GLU A 366 -11.19 16.16 -3.74
N TYR A 367 -11.17 16.81 -2.57
CA TYR A 367 -11.37 18.25 -2.48
C TYR A 367 -10.04 18.98 -2.73
N PRO A 368 -9.98 19.93 -3.67
CA PRO A 368 -8.76 20.67 -3.92
C PRO A 368 -8.42 21.63 -2.78
N LEU A 369 -7.14 21.98 -2.66
CA LEU A 369 -6.70 23.11 -1.85
C LEU A 369 -7.34 24.42 -2.33
N THR A 370 -7.66 25.31 -1.39
CA THR A 370 -8.20 26.65 -1.70
C THR A 370 -7.27 27.44 -2.65
N PHE A 371 -5.96 27.22 -2.56
CA PHE A 371 -4.98 27.84 -3.46
C PHE A 371 -5.10 27.38 -4.92
N ASN A 372 -5.54 26.14 -5.12
CA ASN A 372 -5.70 25.49 -6.44
C ASN A 372 -7.14 25.47 -6.95
N ALA A 373 -8.11 25.80 -6.09
CA ALA A 373 -9.52 25.69 -6.42
C ALA A 373 -9.92 26.64 -7.55
N VAL A 374 -10.63 26.10 -8.54
CA VAL A 374 -11.32 26.92 -9.54
C VAL A 374 -12.39 27.77 -8.83
N GLN A 375 -12.63 28.98 -9.33
CA GLN A 375 -13.64 29.86 -8.77
C GLN A 375 -14.99 29.14 -8.59
N ASP A 376 -15.56 29.26 -7.38
CA ASP A 376 -16.83 28.65 -6.95
C ASP A 376 -16.80 27.11 -6.77
N ALA A 377 -15.63 26.46 -6.81
CA ALA A 377 -15.47 25.07 -6.37
C ALA A 377 -15.40 24.97 -4.84
N LEU A 378 -15.90 23.86 -4.29
CA LEU A 378 -15.65 23.53 -2.89
C LEU A 378 -14.18 23.16 -2.72
N SER A 379 -13.57 23.66 -1.65
CA SER A 379 -12.14 23.47 -1.38
C SER A 379 -11.89 23.35 0.12
N ILE A 380 -10.67 22.94 0.47
CA ILE A 380 -10.13 22.91 1.83
C ILE A 380 -8.87 23.75 1.92
N MET A 381 -8.62 24.38 3.06
CA MET A 381 -7.46 25.27 3.19
C MET A 381 -6.12 24.54 3.28
N HIS A 382 -6.14 23.27 3.68
CA HIS A 382 -4.96 22.43 3.88
C HIS A 382 -5.36 20.95 3.87
N HIS A 383 -4.52 20.06 3.35
CA HIS A 383 -4.85 18.64 3.17
C HIS A 383 -4.72 17.80 4.45
N ASP A 384 -3.90 18.23 5.42
CA ASP A 384 -3.90 17.68 6.79
C ASP A 384 -5.18 18.04 7.57
N VAL A 385 -6.25 17.28 7.34
CA VAL A 385 -7.54 17.38 8.03
C VAL A 385 -7.53 16.49 9.28
N ARG A 386 -7.69 17.11 10.46
CA ARG A 386 -7.61 16.46 11.77
C ARG A 386 -8.97 16.10 12.36
N SER A 387 -10.03 16.84 12.02
CA SER A 387 -11.39 16.54 12.50
C SER A 387 -12.45 16.98 11.49
N ILE A 388 -13.48 16.14 11.32
CA ILE A 388 -14.63 16.42 10.46
C ILE A 388 -15.90 16.53 11.32
N LEU A 389 -16.48 17.73 11.35
CA LEU A 389 -17.66 18.03 12.14
C LEU A 389 -18.86 18.35 11.22
N ALA A 390 -19.72 17.36 11.01
CA ALA A 390 -20.83 17.44 10.07
C ALA A 390 -22.15 17.87 10.73
N LEU A 391 -22.84 18.83 10.11
CA LEU A 391 -24.23 19.21 10.35
C LEU A 391 -25.09 18.80 9.15
N GLU A 392 -26.40 19.07 9.21
CA GLU A 392 -27.33 18.69 8.13
C GLU A 392 -26.99 19.34 6.76
N THR A 393 -26.44 20.56 6.75
CA THR A 393 -26.20 21.34 5.52
C THR A 393 -24.78 21.88 5.39
N SER A 394 -24.03 21.97 6.49
CA SER A 394 -22.65 22.43 6.53
C SER A 394 -21.75 21.42 7.22
N VAL A 395 -20.48 21.43 6.85
CA VAL A 395 -19.44 20.62 7.48
C VAL A 395 -18.27 21.54 7.79
N HIS A 396 -17.70 21.37 8.97
CA HIS A 396 -16.51 22.08 9.41
C HIS A 396 -15.34 21.11 9.45
N TYR A 397 -14.32 21.40 8.65
CA TYR A 397 -13.08 20.64 8.56
C TYR A 397 -12.03 21.38 9.36
N LEU A 398 -11.62 20.79 10.48
CA LEU A 398 -10.42 21.23 11.17
C LEU A 398 -9.22 20.71 10.38
N THR A 399 -8.37 21.62 9.94
CA THR A 399 -7.06 21.34 9.37
C THR A 399 -5.96 21.72 10.35
N ARG A 400 -4.72 21.31 10.09
CA ARG A 400 -3.54 21.68 10.88
C ARG A 400 -3.44 23.16 11.21
N TYR A 401 -3.82 24.05 10.28
CA TYR A 401 -3.63 25.51 10.40
C TYR A 401 -4.91 26.33 10.56
N GLY A 402 -6.08 25.68 10.62
CA GLY A 402 -7.34 26.41 10.72
C GLY A 402 -8.57 25.59 10.37
N VAL A 403 -9.71 26.26 10.26
CA VAL A 403 -10.99 25.63 9.98
C VAL A 403 -11.52 26.06 8.62
N THR A 404 -11.78 25.09 7.75
CA THR A 404 -12.59 25.30 6.56
C THR A 404 -14.03 24.91 6.82
N SER A 405 -14.96 25.84 6.64
CA SER A 405 -16.40 25.58 6.71
C SER A 405 -16.98 25.49 5.31
N VAL A 406 -17.64 24.38 4.99
CA VAL A 406 -18.28 24.15 3.69
C VAL A 406 -19.79 24.04 3.88
N ASN A 407 -20.54 24.82 3.11
CA ASN A 407 -21.99 24.68 3.04
C ASN A 407 -22.37 24.03 1.70
N TYR A 408 -22.85 22.79 1.77
CA TYR A 408 -23.14 21.96 0.60
C TYR A 408 -24.43 22.35 -0.12
N GLU A 409 -25.36 23.03 0.55
CA GLU A 409 -26.60 23.51 -0.07
C GLU A 409 -26.33 24.74 -0.95
N THR A 410 -25.49 25.65 -0.46
CA THR A 410 -25.13 26.90 -1.17
C THR A 410 -23.89 26.77 -2.04
N GLN A 411 -23.14 25.66 -1.91
CA GLN A 411 -21.85 25.43 -2.58
C GLN A 411 -20.85 26.54 -2.26
N THR A 412 -20.69 26.85 -0.97
CA THR A 412 -19.77 27.90 -0.51
C THR A 412 -18.79 27.38 0.54
N THR A 413 -17.55 27.87 0.43
CA THR A 413 -16.45 27.56 1.36
C THR A 413 -16.00 28.84 2.07
N GLN A 414 -15.67 28.73 3.36
CA GLN A 414 -15.08 29.81 4.15
C GLN A 414 -13.93 29.28 5.02
N ASP A 415 -12.74 29.84 4.82
CA ASP A 415 -11.54 29.49 5.56
C ASP A 415 -11.28 30.45 6.72
N HIS A 416 -10.96 29.90 7.89
CA HIS A 416 -10.57 30.61 9.10
C HIS A 416 -9.19 30.15 9.54
N TRP A 417 -8.18 30.96 9.25
CA TRP A 417 -6.78 30.70 9.63
C TRP A 417 -6.56 30.95 11.12
N LEU A 418 -5.86 30.04 11.77
CA LEU A 418 -5.29 30.27 13.10
C LEU A 418 -4.10 31.23 13.00
N PRO A 419 -3.70 31.85 14.13
CA PRO A 419 -2.46 32.62 14.18
C PRO A 419 -1.26 31.76 13.76
N GLN A 420 -0.29 32.36 13.07
CA GLN A 420 0.93 31.67 12.66
C GLN A 420 1.65 31.05 13.88
N GLY A 421 2.18 29.83 13.69
CA GLY A 421 2.78 29.02 14.75
C GLY A 421 1.78 28.27 15.65
N VAL A 422 0.46 28.45 15.46
CA VAL A 422 -0.56 27.66 16.16
C VAL A 422 -0.98 26.47 15.28
N VAL A 423 -0.67 25.26 15.75
CA VAL A 423 -1.14 24.00 15.18
C VAL A 423 -2.39 23.52 15.92
N ALA A 424 -3.40 23.05 15.18
CA ALA A 424 -4.59 22.42 15.73
C ALA A 424 -4.50 20.89 15.70
N HIS A 425 -5.11 20.27 16.71
CA HIS A 425 -5.01 18.82 16.96
C HIS A 425 -6.36 18.12 16.87
N GLU A 426 -7.41 18.65 17.52
CA GLU A 426 -8.75 18.05 17.52
C GLU A 426 -9.81 19.16 17.62
N ALA A 427 -10.98 18.94 17.01
CA ALA A 427 -12.17 19.75 17.25
C ALA A 427 -13.39 18.91 17.60
N VAL A 428 -14.21 19.43 18.51
CA VAL A 428 -15.50 18.86 18.87
C VAL A 428 -16.61 19.91 18.85
N PHE A 429 -17.83 19.45 18.57
CA PHE A 429 -19.00 20.28 18.79
C PHE A 429 -19.23 20.53 20.29
N VAL A 430 -19.62 21.75 20.61
CA VAL A 430 -20.22 22.08 21.91
C VAL A 430 -21.74 22.04 21.74
N GLU A 431 -22.35 20.99 22.29
CA GLU A 431 -23.76 20.70 22.16
C GLU A 431 -24.57 21.26 23.33
N GLY A 432 -25.56 22.09 23.02
CA GLY A 432 -26.59 22.53 23.96
C GLY A 432 -27.91 21.76 23.81
N GLU A 433 -28.97 22.22 24.47
CA GLU A 433 -30.30 21.58 24.41
C GLU A 433 -30.91 21.58 22.99
N THR A 434 -30.51 22.53 22.14
CA THR A 434 -31.04 22.71 20.78
C THR A 434 -30.11 22.20 19.68
N GLY A 435 -29.03 21.51 20.05
CA GLY A 435 -27.96 21.08 19.14
C GLY A 435 -26.66 21.87 19.32
N PRO A 436 -25.70 21.69 18.39
CA PRO A 436 -24.40 22.35 18.44
C PRO A 436 -24.53 23.87 18.24
N HIS A 437 -23.82 24.64 19.07
CA HIS A 437 -23.82 26.11 19.01
C HIS A 437 -22.42 26.72 18.86
N SER A 438 -21.37 25.94 19.10
CA SER A 438 -19.97 26.35 18.92
C SER A 438 -19.09 25.13 18.65
N ILE A 439 -17.88 25.38 18.20
CA ILE A 439 -16.82 24.39 18.03
C ILE A 439 -15.71 24.72 19.02
N ALA A 440 -15.23 23.73 19.75
CA ALA A 440 -14.04 23.83 20.59
C ALA A 440 -12.88 23.13 19.91
N LEU A 441 -11.71 23.77 19.90
CA LEU A 441 -10.51 23.34 19.20
C LEU A 441 -9.37 23.15 20.19
N ALA A 442 -8.80 21.95 20.27
CA ALA A 442 -7.54 21.68 20.96
C ALA A 442 -6.37 22.07 20.05
N THR A 443 -5.41 22.81 20.59
CA THR A 443 -4.26 23.33 19.83
C THR A 443 -2.98 23.33 20.65
N SER A 444 -1.85 23.53 19.97
CA SER A 444 -0.56 23.87 20.56
C SER A 444 -0.57 25.07 21.52
N HIS A 445 -1.60 25.92 21.47
CA HIS A 445 -1.71 27.16 22.25
C HIS A 445 -3.01 27.23 23.07
N GLY A 446 -3.44 26.11 23.63
CA GLY A 446 -4.64 26.02 24.46
C GLY A 446 -5.87 25.62 23.67
N VAL A 447 -7.04 25.99 24.19
CA VAL A 447 -8.32 25.74 23.55
C VAL A 447 -8.86 27.03 22.96
N HIS A 448 -9.31 26.98 21.71
CA HIS A 448 -10.09 28.05 21.09
C HIS A 448 -11.55 27.62 20.94
N VAL A 449 -12.49 28.53 21.11
CA VAL A 449 -13.92 28.28 20.94
C VAL A 449 -14.51 29.31 19.99
N ALA A 450 -15.12 28.81 18.92
CA ALA A 450 -15.77 29.59 17.87
C ALA A 450 -17.28 29.35 17.87
N ALA A 451 -18.08 30.41 17.94
CA ALA A 451 -19.53 30.28 17.85
C ALA A 451 -19.97 29.99 16.40
N ILE A 452 -20.98 29.13 16.25
CA ILE A 452 -21.61 28.83 14.96
C ILE A 452 -22.75 29.85 14.76
N GLN A 453 -22.72 30.54 13.62
CA GLN A 453 -23.71 31.51 13.21
C GLN A 453 -24.96 30.84 12.64
N VAL A 454 -26.02 31.63 12.46
CA VAL A 454 -27.33 31.14 11.96
C VAL A 454 -27.24 30.61 10.52
N ASP A 455 -26.28 31.08 9.73
CA ASP A 455 -25.98 30.60 8.38
C ASP A 455 -25.10 29.35 8.34
N GLY A 456 -24.72 28.83 9.51
CA GLY A 456 -23.89 27.62 9.65
C GLY A 456 -22.39 27.89 9.55
N PHE A 457 -21.94 29.14 9.42
CA PHE A 457 -20.52 29.50 9.41
C PHE A 457 -20.00 29.88 10.80
N LEU A 458 -18.68 29.88 10.99
CA LEU A 458 -18.07 30.33 12.23
C LEU A 458 -18.02 31.87 12.29
N GLU A 459 -18.15 32.41 13.50
CA GLU A 459 -17.87 33.83 13.74
C GLU A 459 -16.40 34.18 13.41
N PRO A 460 -16.07 35.45 13.08
CA PRO A 460 -14.69 35.86 12.79
C PRO A 460 -13.74 35.58 13.96
N PHE A 461 -12.47 35.31 13.65
CA PHE A 461 -11.44 34.95 14.63
C PHE A 461 -11.35 35.94 15.81
N GLU A 462 -11.57 37.24 15.60
CA GLU A 462 -11.52 38.24 16.68
C GLU A 462 -12.59 38.06 17.76
N SER A 463 -13.61 37.23 17.51
CA SER A 463 -14.66 36.90 18.46
C SER A 463 -14.41 35.60 19.24
N TRP A 464 -13.42 34.81 18.82
CA TRP A 464 -13.14 33.50 19.39
C TRP A 464 -12.65 33.64 20.83
N SER A 465 -13.12 32.74 21.69
CA SER A 465 -12.71 32.70 23.09
C SER A 465 -11.57 31.71 23.26
N SER A 466 -10.50 32.08 23.95
CA SER A 466 -9.29 31.24 24.09
C SER A 466 -8.88 31.04 25.54
N THR A 467 -8.27 29.90 25.86
CA THR A 467 -7.68 29.64 27.20
C THR A 467 -6.23 30.12 27.29
N GLU A 468 -5.55 29.80 28.39
CA GLU A 468 -4.10 30.00 28.49
C GLU A 468 -3.34 29.11 27.51
N ALA A 469 -2.19 29.58 27.03
CA ALA A 469 -1.36 28.89 26.05
C ALA A 469 -0.65 27.68 26.69
N ILE A 470 -1.37 26.56 26.74
CA ILE A 470 -0.88 25.25 27.15
C ILE A 470 -1.29 24.28 26.05
N GLU A 471 -0.35 23.54 25.50
CA GLU A 471 -0.65 22.57 24.45
C GLU A 471 -1.57 21.46 24.97
N VAL A 472 -2.66 21.24 24.24
CA VAL A 472 -3.62 20.16 24.49
C VAL A 472 -3.91 19.47 23.18
N PHE A 473 -3.93 18.14 23.20
CA PHE A 473 -4.10 17.33 21.99
C PHE A 473 -5.55 16.91 21.81
N ALA A 474 -6.22 16.54 22.91
CA ALA A 474 -7.59 16.05 22.88
C ALA A 474 -8.54 16.97 23.66
N VAL A 475 -9.78 17.12 23.18
CA VAL A 475 -10.86 17.89 23.82
C VAL A 475 -12.19 17.17 23.69
N HIS A 476 -12.95 17.07 24.78
CA HIS A 476 -14.25 16.40 24.76
C HIS A 476 -15.27 17.06 25.68
N GLN A 477 -16.54 17.06 25.27
CA GLN A 477 -17.63 17.57 26.10
C GLN A 477 -18.01 16.56 27.18
N LEU A 478 -18.06 17.01 28.43
CA LEU A 478 -18.49 16.17 29.53
C LEU A 478 -20.02 16.01 29.50
N ALA A 479 -20.49 14.75 29.48
CA ALA A 479 -21.90 14.34 29.61
C ALA A 479 -22.59 14.69 30.95
N ILE A 480 -22.44 15.93 31.42
CA ILE A 480 -23.16 16.50 32.58
C ILE A 480 -24.26 17.45 32.10
N GLY A 481 -25.39 17.48 32.83
CA GLY A 481 -26.46 18.43 32.55
C GLY A 481 -26.20 19.81 33.16
N GLY A 482 -26.48 20.88 32.42
CA GLY A 482 -26.29 22.25 32.89
C GLY A 482 -26.71 23.32 31.87
N SER A 483 -26.74 24.58 32.31
CA SER A 483 -26.96 25.74 31.42
C SER A 483 -25.68 26.20 30.71
N SER A 484 -24.52 25.87 31.27
CA SER A 484 -23.20 25.94 30.63
C SER A 484 -22.71 24.53 30.38
N GLN A 485 -22.11 24.29 29.21
CA GLN A 485 -21.51 23.00 28.88
C GLN A 485 -20.10 22.97 29.45
N GLN A 486 -19.72 21.87 30.10
CA GLN A 486 -18.36 21.65 30.57
C GLN A 486 -17.62 20.77 29.58
N LEU A 487 -16.40 21.14 29.25
CA LEU A 487 -15.49 20.37 28.43
C LEU A 487 -14.21 20.10 29.21
N ILE A 488 -13.52 19.04 28.83
CA ILE A 488 -12.18 18.71 29.31
C ILE A 488 -11.24 18.70 28.12
N ALA A 489 -10.07 19.31 28.26
CA ALA A 489 -9.00 19.25 27.28
C ALA A 489 -7.72 18.78 27.97
N LEU A 490 -7.02 17.82 27.37
CA LEU A 490 -5.83 17.20 27.94
C LEU A 490 -4.68 17.20 26.92
N GLY A 491 -3.47 17.41 27.42
CA GLY A 491 -2.22 17.36 26.66
C GLY A 491 -1.26 16.32 27.23
N ALA A 492 0.03 16.63 27.19
CA ALA A 492 1.08 15.78 27.76
C ALA A 492 1.31 16.06 29.25
N ASN A 493 1.81 15.07 29.98
CA ASN A 493 2.42 15.23 31.31
C ASN A 493 1.50 15.90 32.36
N GLY A 494 0.19 15.67 32.26
CA GLY A 494 -0.80 16.26 33.16
C GLY A 494 -1.15 17.72 32.86
N ASP A 495 -0.70 18.26 31.73
CA ASP A 495 -1.23 19.49 31.16
C ASP A 495 -2.66 19.26 30.66
N GLY A 496 -3.51 20.23 30.91
CA GLY A 496 -4.94 20.13 30.63
C GLY A 496 -5.79 20.92 31.59
N MET A 497 -7.07 21.04 31.26
CA MET A 497 -8.02 21.90 31.96
C MET A 497 -9.47 21.42 31.75
N VAL A 498 -10.33 21.81 32.68
CA VAL A 498 -11.79 21.72 32.51
C VAL A 498 -12.33 23.13 32.37
N PHE A 499 -13.17 23.39 31.37
CA PHE A 499 -13.67 24.73 31.08
C PHE A 499 -15.15 24.73 30.77
N GLU A 500 -15.81 25.87 31.03
CA GLU A 500 -17.23 26.07 30.77
C GLU A 500 -17.44 26.96 29.56
N VAL A 501 -18.32 26.52 28.66
CA VAL A 501 -18.73 27.27 27.47
C VAL A 501 -20.21 27.58 27.56
N ASN A 502 -20.56 28.85 27.34
CA ASN A 502 -21.95 29.27 27.25
C ASN A 502 -22.50 29.13 25.81
N THR A 503 -23.81 29.29 25.65
CA THR A 503 -24.49 29.17 24.33
C THR A 503 -24.07 30.22 23.30
N GLY A 504 -23.27 31.22 23.68
CA GLY A 504 -22.69 32.21 22.77
C GLY A 504 -21.25 31.87 22.35
N GLY A 505 -20.76 30.68 22.67
CA GLY A 505 -19.40 30.23 22.33
C GLY A 505 -18.31 30.95 23.11
N GLN A 506 -18.60 31.44 24.32
CA GLN A 506 -17.62 32.11 25.16
C GLN A 506 -17.23 31.21 26.34
N ILE A 507 -15.93 31.15 26.63
CA ILE A 507 -15.39 30.45 27.80
C ILE A 507 -15.66 31.33 29.02
N THR A 508 -16.45 30.82 29.96
CA THR A 508 -16.86 31.58 31.15
C THR A 508 -15.97 31.32 32.35
N GLU A 509 -15.51 30.08 32.52
CA GLU A 509 -14.66 29.66 33.64
C GLU A 509 -13.71 28.54 33.20
N THR A 510 -12.54 28.46 33.85
CA THR A 510 -11.54 27.40 33.65
C THR A 510 -11.10 26.87 35.01
N TYR A 511 -10.85 25.57 35.08
CA TYR A 511 -10.55 24.82 36.29
C TYR A 511 -9.37 23.87 36.06
N GLU A 512 -8.61 23.62 37.12
CA GLU A 512 -7.57 22.59 37.12
C GLU A 512 -8.19 21.17 37.17
N LEU A 513 -7.43 20.20 36.67
CA LEU A 513 -7.73 18.78 36.79
C LEU A 513 -7.68 18.34 38.27
N GLY A 514 -8.39 17.26 38.59
CA GLY A 514 -8.32 16.61 39.89
C GLY A 514 -6.88 16.20 40.23
N VAL A 515 -6.47 16.40 41.49
CA VAL A 515 -5.06 16.24 41.92
C VAL A 515 -4.52 14.84 41.63
N ASN A 516 -5.33 13.82 41.91
CA ASN A 516 -4.95 12.41 41.67
C ASN A 516 -4.93 12.05 40.18
N PHE A 517 -5.80 12.67 39.38
CA PHE A 517 -5.82 12.45 37.94
C PHE A 517 -4.56 13.06 37.29
N LYS A 518 -4.28 14.34 37.61
CA LYS A 518 -3.07 15.03 37.14
C LYS A 518 -1.78 14.31 37.54
N SER A 519 -1.69 13.80 38.77
CA SER A 519 -0.47 13.13 39.23
C SER A 519 -0.16 11.89 38.41
N VAL A 520 -1.16 11.07 38.07
CA VAL A 520 -0.94 9.85 37.28
C VAL A 520 -0.47 10.18 35.86
N LEU A 521 -1.05 11.19 35.22
CA LEU A 521 -0.61 11.65 33.90
C LEU A 521 0.84 12.19 33.93
N THR A 522 1.22 12.86 35.02
CA THR A 522 2.57 13.45 35.19
C THR A 522 3.62 12.38 35.50
N ASP A 523 3.33 11.47 36.44
CA ASP A 523 4.30 10.51 36.97
C ASP A 523 4.80 9.52 35.90
N GLU A 524 3.95 9.22 34.92
CA GLU A 524 4.27 8.31 33.82
C GLU A 524 4.62 9.05 32.51
N ASN A 525 4.66 10.39 32.50
CA ASN A 525 4.97 11.20 31.32
C ASN A 525 4.11 10.85 30.10
N VAL A 526 2.79 10.81 30.31
CA VAL A 526 1.78 10.31 29.38
C VAL A 526 1.34 11.41 28.42
N VAL A 527 1.09 11.07 27.17
CA VAL A 527 0.51 11.92 26.13
C VAL A 527 -0.91 11.43 25.85
N VAL A 528 -1.90 12.29 26.08
CA VAL A 528 -3.29 11.96 25.76
C VAL A 528 -3.51 12.07 24.25
N THR A 529 -4.14 11.05 23.68
CA THR A 529 -4.48 10.97 22.25
C THR A 529 -5.98 11.15 22.02
N GLU A 530 -6.81 10.52 22.86
CA GLU A 530 -8.25 10.39 22.61
C GLU A 530 -9.08 10.54 23.90
N LEU A 531 -10.29 11.10 23.79
CA LEU A 531 -11.18 11.31 24.94
C LEU A 531 -12.64 10.98 24.63
N GLU A 532 -13.25 10.24 25.55
CA GLU A 532 -14.68 9.94 25.51
C GLU A 532 -15.26 9.99 26.93
N HIS A 533 -16.44 10.60 27.11
CA HIS A 533 -17.10 10.70 28.42
C HIS A 533 -18.57 10.33 28.35
N GLY A 534 -18.95 9.27 29.07
CA GLY A 534 -20.31 8.77 29.03
C GLY A 534 -20.72 8.00 30.26
N SER A 535 -22.01 7.63 30.29
CA SER A 535 -22.56 6.81 31.38
C SER A 535 -22.31 5.33 31.13
N VAL A 536 -21.87 4.61 32.16
CA VAL A 536 -21.76 3.15 32.09
C VAL A 536 -23.10 2.53 32.50
N PRO A 537 -23.63 1.52 31.77
CA PRO A 537 -24.86 0.83 32.15
C PRO A 537 -24.83 0.30 33.59
N GLY A 538 -25.70 0.82 34.45
CA GLY A 538 -25.75 0.44 35.87
C GLY A 538 -24.67 1.08 36.77
N GLY A 539 -23.83 1.95 36.21
CA GLY A 539 -22.75 2.69 36.88
C GLY A 539 -22.94 4.20 36.88
N GLY A 540 -21.84 4.92 37.07
CA GLY A 540 -21.75 6.38 37.00
C GLY A 540 -21.28 6.89 35.64
N LEU A 541 -20.88 8.17 35.61
CA LEU A 541 -20.14 8.76 34.50
C LEU A 541 -18.67 8.34 34.58
N VAL A 542 -18.10 7.97 33.45
CA VAL A 542 -16.71 7.52 33.32
C VAL A 542 -16.07 8.27 32.16
N LEU A 543 -14.89 8.84 32.44
CA LEU A 543 -14.02 9.42 31.45
C LEU A 543 -13.03 8.35 30.99
N TYR A 544 -13.03 8.08 29.69
CA TYR A 544 -12.09 7.21 29.01
C TYR A 544 -11.00 8.09 28.39
N VAL A 545 -9.75 7.76 28.67
CA VAL A 545 -8.57 8.53 28.26
C VAL A 545 -7.65 7.60 27.50
N GLY A 546 -7.65 7.74 26.17
CA GLY A 546 -6.69 7.10 25.28
C GLY A 546 -5.35 7.82 25.35
N THR A 547 -4.26 7.05 25.25
CA THR A 547 -2.90 7.57 25.36
C THR A 547 -1.97 6.77 24.45
N GLU A 548 -0.75 7.28 24.28
CA GLU A 548 0.34 6.62 23.58
C GLU A 548 0.81 5.30 24.25
N ARG A 549 0.34 5.02 25.47
CA ARG A 549 0.71 3.83 26.26
C ARG A 549 -0.42 2.89 26.63
N GLY A 550 -1.67 3.29 26.44
CA GLY A 550 -2.82 2.51 26.93
C GLY A 550 -4.10 3.29 27.09
N LEU A 551 -5.11 2.61 27.61
CA LEU A 551 -6.40 3.19 27.97
C LEU A 551 -6.54 3.32 29.49
N MET A 552 -6.83 4.53 29.96
CA MET A 552 -7.24 4.79 31.34
C MET A 552 -8.75 5.02 31.44
N THR A 553 -9.30 4.64 32.59
CA THR A 553 -10.66 5.00 33.00
C THR A 553 -10.64 5.81 34.28
N LEU A 554 -11.48 6.84 34.34
CA LEU A 554 -11.66 7.68 35.52
C LEU A 554 -13.16 7.77 35.83
N GLU A 555 -13.59 7.18 36.94
CA GLU A 555 -14.97 7.32 37.43
C GLU A 555 -15.18 8.73 38.01
N SER A 556 -15.48 9.69 37.14
CA SER A 556 -15.69 11.09 37.50
C SER A 556 -16.71 11.72 36.57
N ALA A 557 -17.59 12.54 37.12
CA ALA A 557 -18.51 13.35 36.32
C ALA A 557 -17.85 14.62 35.77
N THR A 558 -16.74 15.07 36.35
CA THR A 558 -16.18 16.40 36.08
C THR A 558 -14.69 16.42 35.75
N GLY A 559 -13.95 15.34 36.01
CA GLY A 559 -12.48 15.29 35.92
C GLY A 559 -11.74 16.15 36.95
N ARG A 560 -12.47 16.84 37.85
CA ARG A 560 -11.93 17.79 38.85
C ARG A 560 -11.89 17.25 40.27
N ASP A 561 -12.54 16.12 40.52
CA ASP A 561 -12.62 15.52 41.84
C ASP A 561 -11.35 14.73 42.19
N ASP A 562 -11.27 14.25 43.42
CA ASP A 562 -10.14 13.46 43.91
C ASP A 562 -10.22 11.98 43.43
N ALA A 563 -10.94 11.70 42.33
CA ALA A 563 -10.99 10.36 41.75
C ALA A 563 -9.61 9.96 41.20
N SER A 564 -9.28 8.68 41.34
CA SER A 564 -8.00 8.14 40.84
C SER A 564 -8.28 7.34 39.57
N PRO A 565 -7.54 7.60 38.46
CA PRO A 565 -7.69 6.84 37.24
C PRO A 565 -7.16 5.41 37.41
N SER A 566 -7.60 4.50 36.56
CA SER A 566 -7.13 3.12 36.49
C SER A 566 -6.84 2.69 35.06
N TRP A 567 -5.73 1.98 34.84
CA TRP A 567 -5.36 1.46 33.52
C TRP A 567 -6.15 0.21 33.19
N ARG A 568 -6.87 0.22 32.06
CA ARG A 568 -7.51 -0.97 31.50
C ARG A 568 -6.48 -1.91 30.88
N PHE A 569 -5.59 -1.34 30.09
CA PHE A 569 -4.39 -1.95 29.53
C PHE A 569 -3.29 -0.89 29.47
N PHE A 570 -2.04 -1.33 29.51
CA PHE A 570 -0.87 -0.45 29.52
C PHE A 570 0.33 -1.19 28.93
N PHE A 571 1.13 -0.50 28.14
CA PHE A 571 2.41 -1.00 27.66
C PHE A 571 3.42 0.14 27.55
N ASP A 572 4.61 -0.11 28.10
CA ASP A 572 5.80 0.68 27.87
C ASP A 572 6.96 -0.26 27.56
N ALA A 573 7.71 0.05 26.50
CA ALA A 573 8.93 -0.69 26.15
C ALA A 573 10.06 -0.40 27.15
N ASN A 574 10.02 0.76 27.81
CA ASN A 574 10.96 1.15 28.85
C ASN A 574 10.48 0.70 30.24
N PRO A 575 11.38 0.61 31.24
CA PRO A 575 10.99 0.26 32.59
C PRO A 575 10.08 1.32 33.24
N SER A 576 8.77 1.07 33.28
CA SER A 576 7.76 1.85 34.02
C SER A 576 7.48 1.25 35.41
N THR A 577 6.87 2.03 36.30
CA THR A 577 6.35 1.53 37.58
C THR A 577 5.08 0.69 37.43
N ILE A 578 4.41 0.83 36.29
CA ILE A 578 3.19 0.12 35.91
C ILE A 578 3.57 -1.14 35.12
N PRO A 579 3.07 -2.32 35.51
CA PRO A 579 3.34 -3.53 34.76
C PRO A 579 2.60 -3.52 33.42
N ASN A 580 3.28 -3.97 32.36
CA ASN A 580 2.66 -4.18 31.06
C ASN A 580 1.51 -5.20 31.17
N ARG A 581 0.34 -4.84 30.62
CA ARG A 581 -0.90 -5.62 30.66
C ARG A 581 -1.63 -5.45 29.32
N ILE A 582 -1.37 -6.37 28.40
CA ILE A 582 -1.90 -6.35 27.03
C ILE A 582 -2.68 -7.64 26.69
N ASP A 583 -3.03 -8.45 27.69
CA ASP A 583 -3.71 -9.74 27.50
C ASP A 583 -5.10 -9.60 26.83
N ASP A 584 -5.73 -8.43 26.98
CA ASP A 584 -7.03 -8.11 26.39
C ASP A 584 -6.90 -7.46 25.00
N LEU A 585 -5.68 -7.30 24.47
CA LEU A 585 -5.42 -6.71 23.16
C LEU A 585 -5.06 -7.79 22.13
N ARG A 586 -5.24 -7.42 20.86
CA ARG A 586 -4.75 -8.23 19.73
C ARG A 586 -3.23 -8.07 19.71
N SER A 587 -2.51 -9.12 19.32
CA SER A 587 -1.07 -8.99 19.06
C SER A 587 -0.86 -8.17 17.80
N LEU A 588 0.24 -7.41 17.73
CA LEU A 588 0.67 -6.82 16.46
C LEU A 588 0.80 -7.92 15.39
N ASN A 589 0.54 -7.52 14.14
CA ASN A 589 0.77 -8.37 12.99
C ASN A 589 2.25 -8.78 12.90
N LEU A 590 2.54 -9.87 12.19
CA LEU A 590 3.93 -10.27 11.91
C LEU A 590 4.57 -9.17 11.05
N GLY A 591 5.74 -8.68 11.46
CA GLY A 591 6.42 -7.57 10.77
C GLY A 591 6.13 -6.20 11.38
N ALA A 592 4.94 -6.04 11.95
CA ALA A 592 4.48 -4.75 12.48
C ALA A 592 5.33 -4.24 13.65
N LYS A 593 5.66 -2.94 13.57
CA LYS A 593 6.40 -2.20 14.59
C LYS A 593 5.43 -1.25 15.28
N GLY A 594 5.58 -1.09 16.60
CA GLY A 594 4.81 -0.09 17.34
C GLY A 594 4.39 -0.55 18.72
N ASN A 595 3.50 0.21 19.33
CA ASN A 595 2.92 -0.10 20.62
C ASN A 595 1.49 -0.67 20.44
N PRO A 596 1.24 -1.97 20.71
CA PRO A 596 -0.12 -2.52 20.58
C PRO A 596 -1.13 -1.86 21.51
N ALA A 597 -0.68 -1.19 22.58
CA ALA A 597 -1.53 -0.52 23.56
C ALA A 597 -1.74 0.96 23.24
N GLU A 598 -1.13 1.52 22.21
CA GLU A 598 -1.42 2.89 21.79
C GLU A 598 -2.89 2.99 21.36
N VAL A 599 -3.59 3.98 21.90
CA VAL A 599 -4.99 4.23 21.56
C VAL A 599 -5.02 5.35 20.54
N GLN A 600 -5.39 5.01 19.31
CA GLN A 600 -5.43 5.93 18.18
C GLN A 600 -6.85 6.44 17.88
N ALA A 601 -7.87 5.66 18.25
CA ALA A 601 -9.26 6.06 18.12
C ALA A 601 -10.10 5.57 19.30
N LEU A 602 -11.03 6.39 19.79
CA LEU A 602 -12.03 5.99 20.78
C LEU A 602 -13.42 6.42 20.34
N LYS A 603 -14.42 5.54 20.51
CA LYS A 603 -15.81 5.93 20.27
C LYS A 603 -16.81 5.22 21.16
N LEU A 604 -17.58 6.00 21.94
CA LEU A 604 -18.73 5.47 22.67
C LEU A 604 -19.93 5.26 21.74
N ASP A 605 -20.59 4.10 21.86
CA ASP A 605 -21.74 3.74 21.02
C ASP A 605 -22.81 2.97 21.82
N GLY A 606 -24.06 3.10 21.40
CA GLY A 606 -25.22 2.51 22.05
C GLY A 606 -26.55 2.90 21.38
N PRO A 607 -27.70 2.60 22.01
CA PRO A 607 -29.01 2.93 21.46
C PRO A 607 -29.25 4.44 21.24
N ASN A 608 -28.51 5.29 21.95
CA ASN A 608 -28.45 6.74 21.77
C ASN A 608 -27.17 7.27 22.45
N PRO A 609 -26.71 8.49 22.09
CA PRO A 609 -25.47 9.06 22.64
C PRO A 609 -25.42 9.19 24.17
N GLN A 610 -26.56 9.25 24.84
CA GLN A 610 -26.65 9.41 26.30
C GLN A 610 -26.60 8.08 27.06
N ALA A 611 -26.73 6.95 26.37
CA ALA A 611 -26.76 5.62 26.96
C ALA A 611 -25.85 4.65 26.17
N PRO A 612 -24.53 4.89 26.16
CA PRO A 612 -23.61 3.99 25.48
C PRO A 612 -23.59 2.63 26.17
N THR A 613 -23.44 1.58 25.38
CA THR A 613 -23.33 0.19 25.85
C THR A 613 -22.00 -0.44 25.48
N VAL A 614 -21.28 0.17 24.53
CA VAL A 614 -19.99 -0.31 24.05
C VAL A 614 -19.03 0.88 23.89
N LEU A 615 -17.75 0.60 24.01
CA LEU A 615 -16.66 1.49 23.63
C LEU A 615 -15.87 0.79 22.52
N TRP A 616 -15.79 1.42 21.36
CA TRP A 616 -14.89 1.03 20.29
C TRP A 616 -13.52 1.64 20.52
N ILE A 617 -12.47 0.86 20.27
CA ILE A 617 -11.08 1.23 20.52
C ILE A 617 -10.28 0.84 19.28
N GLY A 618 -9.61 1.82 18.67
CA GLY A 618 -8.66 1.62 17.59
C GLY A 618 -7.24 1.65 18.14
N THR A 619 -6.42 0.70 17.71
CA THR A 619 -5.01 0.57 18.08
C THR A 619 -4.20 0.14 16.86
N PRO A 620 -2.86 0.20 16.89
CA PRO A 620 -2.02 -0.42 15.87
C PRO A 620 -2.22 -1.94 15.71
N SER A 621 -2.82 -2.58 16.72
CA SER A 621 -3.06 -4.01 16.71
C SER A 621 -4.40 -4.42 16.12
N GLY A 622 -5.30 -3.49 15.83
CA GLY A 622 -6.64 -3.78 15.32
C GLY A 622 -7.76 -3.02 16.03
N LEU A 623 -8.98 -3.34 15.64
CA LEU A 623 -10.22 -2.84 16.24
C LEU A 623 -10.66 -3.72 17.42
N HIS A 624 -10.94 -3.08 18.57
CA HIS A 624 -11.44 -3.73 19.77
C HIS A 624 -12.79 -3.16 20.17
N LYS A 625 -13.63 -4.02 20.75
CA LYS A 625 -14.93 -3.66 21.28
C LYS A 625 -14.97 -4.01 22.77
N LEU A 626 -15.10 -2.99 23.61
CA LEU A 626 -15.33 -3.16 25.04
C LEU A 626 -16.83 -3.11 25.34
N ASN A 627 -17.38 -4.20 25.85
CA ASN A 627 -18.76 -4.23 26.35
C ASN A 627 -18.82 -3.56 27.74
N LEU A 628 -19.55 -2.46 27.85
CA LEU A 628 -19.59 -1.66 29.08
C LEU A 628 -20.45 -2.28 30.19
N GLU A 629 -21.36 -3.21 29.88
CA GLU A 629 -22.23 -3.86 30.87
C GLU A 629 -21.50 -5.00 31.61
N ILE A 630 -20.72 -5.80 30.88
CA ILE A 630 -20.00 -6.95 31.45
C ILE A 630 -18.49 -6.74 31.58
N ASN A 631 -17.96 -5.61 31.07
CA ASN A 631 -16.54 -5.25 31.05
C ASN A 631 -15.65 -6.30 30.36
N ASP A 632 -16.12 -6.82 29.23
CA ASP A 632 -15.44 -7.84 28.42
C ASP A 632 -14.94 -7.23 27.10
N MET A 633 -13.76 -7.64 26.64
CA MET A 633 -13.13 -7.12 25.43
C MET A 633 -13.19 -8.15 24.30
N GLU A 634 -13.71 -7.73 23.16
CA GLU A 634 -13.82 -8.54 21.93
C GLU A 634 -12.86 -7.96 20.86
N PHE A 635 -12.15 -8.83 20.14
CA PHE A 635 -11.26 -8.48 19.03
C PHE A 635 -11.05 -9.68 18.11
N GLY A 636 -10.52 -9.43 16.90
CA GLY A 636 -10.27 -10.46 15.89
C GLY A 636 -11.54 -10.98 15.22
N GLY A 637 -11.40 -12.01 14.39
CA GLY A 637 -12.53 -12.66 13.72
C GLY A 637 -13.27 -11.69 12.81
N ASN A 638 -14.49 -11.29 13.17
CA ASN A 638 -15.28 -10.33 12.38
C ASN A 638 -14.82 -8.87 12.54
N LEU A 639 -13.94 -8.57 13.50
CA LEU A 639 -13.39 -7.22 13.75
C LEU A 639 -11.99 -7.04 13.14
N GLU A 640 -11.57 -7.97 12.29
CA GLU A 640 -10.24 -8.00 11.68
C GLU A 640 -10.37 -7.97 10.16
N HIS A 641 -9.62 -7.09 9.52
CA HIS A 641 -9.48 -7.10 8.07
C HIS A 641 -8.56 -8.27 7.67
N PRO A 642 -8.96 -9.12 6.71
CA PRO A 642 -8.20 -10.33 6.39
C PRO A 642 -6.87 -10.04 5.67
N GLY A 643 -6.77 -8.91 4.94
CA GLY A 643 -5.65 -8.59 4.05
C GLY A 643 -5.44 -9.63 2.94
N SER A 644 -4.69 -9.27 1.90
CA SER A 644 -4.19 -10.22 0.89
C SER A 644 -2.78 -10.73 1.23
N ASN A 645 -1.93 -9.85 1.76
CA ASN A 645 -0.54 -10.13 2.14
C ASN A 645 -0.22 -9.59 3.56
N ALA A 646 1.05 -9.70 3.99
CA ALA A 646 1.45 -9.31 5.35
C ALA A 646 1.36 -7.79 5.57
N ASP A 647 1.72 -6.99 4.58
CA ASP A 647 1.76 -5.53 4.68
C ASP A 647 0.36 -4.92 4.63
N GLU A 648 -0.51 -5.38 3.72
CA GLU A 648 -1.92 -4.98 3.70
C GLU A 648 -2.65 -5.40 4.98
N LEU A 649 -2.33 -6.60 5.52
CA LEU A 649 -2.88 -7.05 6.80
C LEU A 649 -2.42 -6.14 7.96
N GLU A 650 -1.18 -5.67 7.94
CA GLU A 650 -0.66 -4.68 8.88
C GLU A 650 -1.41 -3.37 8.77
N GLN A 651 -1.39 -2.75 7.60
CA GLN A 651 -1.93 -1.41 7.36
C GLN A 651 -3.45 -1.35 7.56
N SER A 652 -4.18 -2.38 7.11
CA SER A 652 -5.65 -2.44 7.26
C SER A 652 -6.11 -2.59 8.71
N ASN A 653 -5.25 -3.10 9.59
CA ASN A 653 -5.55 -3.31 11.01
C ASN A 653 -4.84 -2.29 11.93
N ASN A 654 -4.16 -1.28 11.38
CA ASN A 654 -3.70 -0.10 12.14
C ASN A 654 -4.83 0.94 12.12
N ILE A 655 -5.54 1.15 13.23
CA ILE A 655 -6.86 1.81 13.23
C ILE A 655 -6.81 3.24 13.78
N HIS A 656 -7.05 4.23 12.92
CA HIS A 656 -6.95 5.66 13.25
C HIS A 656 -8.30 6.37 13.40
N ALA A 657 -9.39 5.84 12.85
CA ALA A 657 -10.71 6.46 12.98
C ALA A 657 -11.84 5.43 13.10
N ILE A 658 -12.85 5.74 13.91
CA ILE A 658 -14.04 4.88 14.09
C ILE A 658 -15.30 5.73 14.08
N TYR A 659 -16.23 5.43 13.18
CA TYR A 659 -17.49 6.18 13.05
C TYR A 659 -18.70 5.23 12.91
N PRO A 660 -19.45 4.99 14.01
CA PRO A 660 -20.71 4.25 13.97
C PRO A 660 -21.82 5.07 13.29
N THR A 661 -22.47 4.51 12.26
CA THR A 661 -23.63 5.11 11.59
C THR A 661 -24.96 4.69 12.22
N GLY A 662 -24.92 3.64 13.06
CA GLY A 662 -26.07 3.00 13.70
C GLY A 662 -26.47 1.66 13.08
N ASN A 663 -26.15 1.43 11.80
CA ASN A 663 -26.33 0.15 11.10
C ASN A 663 -25.03 -0.39 10.49
N GLU A 664 -24.02 0.46 10.37
CA GLU A 664 -22.67 0.16 9.96
C GLU A 664 -21.67 0.81 10.93
N ILE A 665 -20.44 0.33 10.90
CA ILE A 665 -19.31 0.98 11.59
C ILE A 665 -18.25 1.23 10.52
N LEU A 666 -17.95 2.49 10.28
CA LEU A 666 -16.88 2.90 9.38
C LEU A 666 -15.56 2.86 10.17
N VAL A 667 -14.55 2.25 9.58
CA VAL A 667 -13.23 2.10 10.19
C VAL A 667 -12.19 2.69 9.25
N GLY A 668 -11.50 3.72 9.71
CA GLY A 668 -10.35 4.29 9.02
C GLY A 668 -9.07 3.64 9.51
N SER A 669 -8.26 3.16 8.58
CA SER A 669 -7.00 2.47 8.85
C SER A 669 -5.86 3.08 8.04
N SER A 670 -4.61 2.65 8.27
CA SER A 670 -3.47 3.05 7.45
C SER A 670 -3.61 2.67 5.97
N ALA A 671 -4.29 1.55 5.65
CA ALA A 671 -4.53 1.15 4.26
C ALA A 671 -5.67 1.92 3.58
N GLY A 672 -6.61 2.46 4.36
CA GLY A 672 -7.85 3.02 3.82
C GLY A 672 -9.07 2.82 4.70
N LEU A 673 -10.23 3.06 4.10
CA LEU A 673 -11.54 2.84 4.70
C LEU A 673 -12.02 1.40 4.50
N TRP A 674 -12.48 0.76 5.57
CA TRP A 674 -13.31 -0.44 5.48
C TRP A 674 -14.56 -0.33 6.35
N VAL A 675 -15.60 -1.08 5.97
CA VAL A 675 -16.94 -0.95 6.56
C VAL A 675 -17.37 -2.27 7.20
N LEU A 676 -17.77 -2.21 8.45
CA LEU A 676 -18.36 -3.34 9.18
C LEU A 676 -19.88 -3.27 9.13
N ALA A 677 -20.51 -4.37 8.74
CA ALA A 677 -21.95 -4.53 8.83
C ALA A 677 -22.36 -4.73 10.30
N GLY A 678 -23.26 -3.89 10.81
CA GLY A 678 -23.84 -4.02 12.14
C GLY A 678 -23.68 -2.78 13.02
N ASN A 679 -23.89 -2.96 14.32
CA ASN A 679 -23.94 -1.86 15.29
C ASN A 679 -23.44 -2.29 16.68
N HIS A 680 -23.63 -1.44 17.69
CA HIS A 680 -23.28 -1.73 19.09
C HIS A 680 -23.73 -3.12 19.58
N LEU A 681 -24.88 -3.64 19.12
CA LEU A 681 -25.39 -4.93 19.56
C LEU A 681 -24.72 -6.12 18.86
N ALA A 682 -24.64 -6.08 17.54
CA ALA A 682 -24.18 -7.20 16.74
C ALA A 682 -23.47 -6.70 15.48
N HIS A 683 -22.36 -7.34 15.15
CA HIS A 683 -21.58 -7.12 13.94
C HIS A 683 -21.44 -8.44 13.14
N TYR A 684 -21.45 -8.34 11.82
CA TYR A 684 -21.55 -9.48 10.91
C TYR A 684 -20.31 -9.68 10.02
N GLY A 685 -19.27 -8.88 10.25
CA GLY A 685 -18.03 -8.86 9.46
C GLY A 685 -18.03 -7.74 8.44
N LEU A 686 -17.06 -7.80 7.53
CA LEU A 686 -16.84 -6.80 6.49
C LEU A 686 -18.02 -6.74 5.52
N GLN A 687 -18.36 -5.52 5.12
CA GLN A 687 -19.29 -5.21 4.06
C GLN A 687 -18.53 -4.59 2.90
N SER A 688 -18.91 -4.96 1.68
CA SER A 688 -18.41 -4.27 0.49
C SER A 688 -18.88 -2.81 0.50
N ASN A 689 -17.94 -1.92 0.21
CA ASN A 689 -18.14 -0.49 0.07
C ASN A 689 -17.16 0.03 -0.97
N SER A 690 -17.31 1.29 -1.35
CA SER A 690 -16.40 1.94 -2.25
C SER A 690 -15.05 2.11 -1.57
N GLU A 691 -14.00 1.93 -2.37
CA GLU A 691 -12.63 1.97 -1.90
C GLU A 691 -12.20 3.42 -1.69
N LEU A 692 -11.53 3.67 -0.57
CA LEU A 692 -10.99 4.98 -0.23
C LEU A 692 -9.63 4.74 0.43
N PRO A 693 -8.54 4.84 -0.33
CA PRO A 693 -7.20 4.48 0.12
C PRO A 693 -6.49 5.62 0.85
N GLY A 694 -5.40 5.25 1.52
CA GLY A 694 -4.56 6.13 2.33
C GLY A 694 -4.90 6.08 3.81
N GLU A 695 -4.05 6.65 4.66
CA GLU A 695 -4.25 6.60 6.10
C GLU A 695 -5.46 7.43 6.54
N ILE A 696 -6.57 6.80 6.89
CA ILE A 696 -7.82 7.52 7.21
C ILE A 696 -7.88 7.89 8.70
N SER A 697 -7.58 9.15 8.99
CA SER A 697 -7.47 9.69 10.36
C SER A 697 -8.76 10.33 10.88
N SER A 698 -9.70 10.70 10.03
CA SER A 698 -10.98 11.27 10.45
C SER A 698 -12.11 10.88 9.51
N LEU A 699 -13.29 10.64 10.10
CA LEU A 699 -14.48 10.18 9.39
C LEU A 699 -15.72 10.94 9.85
N ALA A 700 -16.58 11.26 8.90
CA ALA A 700 -17.94 11.68 9.16
C ALA A 700 -18.87 11.20 8.05
N THR A 701 -20.17 11.27 8.29
CA THR A 701 -21.17 11.04 7.25
C THR A 701 -22.06 12.25 7.05
N MET A 702 -22.53 12.43 5.83
CA MET A 702 -23.53 13.44 5.50
C MET A 702 -24.58 12.87 4.55
N VAL A 703 -25.82 13.34 4.68
CA VAL A 703 -26.91 12.91 3.79
C VAL A 703 -27.20 14.00 2.78
N ARG A 704 -27.07 13.68 1.49
CA ARG A 704 -27.40 14.59 0.39
C ARG A 704 -28.31 13.88 -0.62
N ASN A 705 -29.43 14.50 -0.96
CA ASN A 705 -30.41 13.96 -1.91
C ASN A 705 -30.96 12.55 -1.56
N GLY A 706 -30.93 12.18 -0.27
CA GLY A 706 -31.39 10.87 0.21
C GLY A 706 -30.32 9.78 0.20
N GLU A 707 -29.11 10.09 -0.25
CA GLU A 707 -27.95 9.21 -0.24
C GLU A 707 -26.97 9.63 0.86
N THR A 708 -26.29 8.65 1.46
CA THR A 708 -25.28 8.89 2.49
C THR A 708 -23.90 8.93 1.86
N TYR A 709 -23.17 10.00 2.10
CA TYR A 709 -21.78 10.18 1.71
C TYR A 709 -20.89 10.07 2.94
N ILE A 710 -19.75 9.40 2.76
CA ILE A 710 -18.66 9.31 3.72
C ILE A 710 -17.68 10.42 3.37
N LEU A 711 -17.31 11.21 4.37
CA LEU A 711 -16.25 12.19 4.30
C LEU A 711 -15.08 11.59 5.08
N ALA A 712 -13.93 11.44 4.43
CA ALA A 712 -12.75 10.83 5.01
C ALA A 712 -11.54 11.72 4.81
N ALA A 713 -10.76 11.92 5.87
CA ALA A 713 -9.48 12.62 5.81
C ALA A 713 -8.35 11.60 5.66
N ALA A 714 -7.63 11.66 4.54
CA ALA A 714 -6.36 10.97 4.36
C ALA A 714 -5.25 11.82 5.01
N SER A 715 -4.59 11.24 6.01
CA SER A 715 -3.49 11.82 6.77
C SER A 715 -2.26 12.03 5.89
N PRO A 716 -1.51 13.12 6.08
CA PRO A 716 -0.22 13.32 5.44
C PRO A 716 0.89 12.45 6.03
N GLY A 717 0.69 11.64 7.07
CA GLY A 717 1.80 10.90 7.68
C GLY A 717 2.93 11.86 8.10
N ARG A 718 4.16 11.61 7.65
CA ARG A 718 5.28 12.56 7.80
C ARG A 718 5.32 13.59 6.66
N PHE A 719 4.95 13.19 5.45
CA PHE A 719 5.02 14.00 4.23
C PHE A 719 3.68 14.00 3.47
N ALA A 720 3.18 15.17 3.09
CA ALA A 720 1.84 15.35 2.55
C ALA A 720 1.58 14.60 1.24
N ASN A 721 2.64 14.24 0.51
CA ASN A 721 2.59 13.48 -0.73
C ASN A 721 1.72 14.18 -1.79
N LEU A 722 1.78 15.51 -1.87
CA LEU A 722 1.03 16.27 -2.88
C LEU A 722 1.73 16.27 -4.24
N GLU A 723 3.06 16.39 -4.25
CA GLU A 723 3.96 16.31 -5.41
C GLU A 723 5.01 15.20 -5.22
N LEU A 724 5.43 14.56 -6.31
CA LEU A 724 6.25 13.34 -6.26
C LEU A 724 7.67 13.69 -5.85
N MET A 725 8.24 12.89 -4.94
CA MET A 725 9.67 12.98 -4.64
C MET A 725 10.47 12.41 -5.83
N ASP A 726 11.31 13.23 -6.48
CA ASP A 726 12.01 12.89 -7.72
C ASP A 726 13.55 12.96 -7.56
N PRO A 727 14.27 11.81 -7.53
CA PRO A 727 15.74 11.74 -7.44
C PRO A 727 16.52 12.41 -8.57
N GLY A 728 15.83 12.85 -9.63
CA GLY A 728 16.40 13.64 -10.70
C GLY A 728 16.23 15.15 -10.54
N ALA A 729 15.53 15.64 -9.51
CA ALA A 729 15.10 17.01 -9.36
C ALA A 729 15.36 17.58 -7.97
N ASN A 730 16.20 18.62 -7.92
CA ASN A 730 16.66 19.23 -6.67
C ASN A 730 15.61 20.04 -5.87
N ASP A 731 14.36 20.02 -6.31
CA ASP A 731 13.20 20.83 -5.87
C ASP A 731 11.97 20.12 -6.44
N SER A 732 11.59 19.02 -5.78
CA SER A 732 10.62 18.02 -6.23
C SER A 732 9.22 18.62 -6.41
N ASP A 733 8.78 19.47 -5.49
CA ASP A 733 7.47 20.13 -5.56
C ASP A 733 7.47 21.47 -6.32
N SER A 734 8.65 21.93 -6.74
CA SER A 734 8.86 23.13 -7.57
C SER A 734 8.40 24.43 -6.92
N ASP A 735 8.46 24.53 -5.59
CA ASP A 735 8.08 25.74 -4.86
C ASP A 735 9.23 26.77 -4.73
N GLY A 736 10.45 26.35 -5.09
CA GLY A 736 11.66 27.16 -5.10
C GLY A 736 12.59 26.93 -3.90
N MET A 737 12.27 26.00 -3.00
CA MET A 737 13.16 25.49 -1.96
C MET A 737 13.74 24.13 -2.38
N PRO A 738 15.04 23.87 -2.16
CA PRO A 738 15.57 22.54 -2.43
C PRO A 738 15.16 21.50 -1.37
N ASP A 739 14.92 20.25 -1.78
CA ASP A 739 14.37 19.21 -0.91
C ASP A 739 15.27 18.96 0.32
N GLY A 740 16.59 18.84 0.11
CA GLY A 740 17.56 18.73 1.21
C GLY A 740 17.53 19.91 2.19
N TRP A 741 17.22 21.14 1.73
CA TRP A 741 17.02 22.30 2.62
C TRP A 741 15.74 22.17 3.42
N GLU A 742 14.64 21.77 2.79
CA GLU A 742 13.35 21.63 3.44
C GLU A 742 13.39 20.62 4.58
N LEU A 743 13.93 19.43 4.31
CA LEU A 743 14.12 18.38 5.31
C LEU A 743 14.98 18.85 6.49
N ALA A 744 16.04 19.61 6.22
CA ALA A 744 16.94 20.14 7.25
C ALA A 744 16.25 21.14 8.19
N TYR A 745 15.18 21.80 7.73
CA TYR A 745 14.43 22.82 8.49
C TYR A 745 13.01 22.38 8.89
N GLY A 746 12.61 21.15 8.56
CA GLY A 746 11.32 20.58 8.93
C GLY A 746 10.15 21.06 8.08
N LEU A 747 10.46 21.46 6.84
CA LEU A 747 9.51 21.65 5.75
C LEU A 747 9.33 20.31 5.00
N ASP A 748 8.37 20.28 4.10
CA ASP A 748 7.87 19.11 3.41
C ASP A 748 8.12 19.23 1.90
N PRO A 749 9.12 18.53 1.33
CA PRO A 749 9.51 18.63 -0.08
C PRO A 749 8.46 18.07 -1.06
N THR A 750 7.30 17.68 -0.55
CA THR A 750 6.17 17.17 -1.32
C THR A 750 4.94 18.09 -1.21
N ASP A 751 5.03 19.22 -0.48
CA ASP A 751 3.95 20.20 -0.30
C ASP A 751 4.38 21.60 -0.77
N PRO A 752 4.04 21.99 -2.02
CA PRO A 752 4.49 23.26 -2.60
C PRO A 752 3.85 24.50 -1.97
N TRP A 753 2.97 24.32 -0.99
CA TRP A 753 2.31 25.40 -0.26
C TRP A 753 2.98 25.71 1.07
N ASP A 754 3.91 24.88 1.51
CA ASP A 754 4.56 25.05 2.79
C ASP A 754 5.56 26.24 2.78
N ALA A 755 6.16 26.58 1.63
CA ALA A 755 6.94 27.81 1.41
C ALA A 755 6.16 29.09 1.72
N LEU A 756 4.83 29.05 1.63
CA LEU A 756 3.97 30.21 1.91
C LEU A 756 3.69 30.38 3.41
N LEU A 757 4.04 29.38 4.23
CA LEU A 757 3.81 29.38 5.67
C LEU A 757 4.99 30.05 6.39
N ASP A 758 4.68 30.94 7.34
CA ASP A 758 5.68 31.65 8.16
C ASP A 758 5.84 30.89 9.49
N GLY A 759 6.41 29.68 9.39
CA GLY A 759 6.47 28.71 10.49
C GLY A 759 7.29 29.18 11.71
N ASP A 760 8.35 29.97 11.48
CA ASP A 760 9.19 30.52 12.55
C ASP A 760 8.71 31.90 13.06
N VAL A 761 7.66 32.45 12.44
CA VAL A 761 6.95 33.68 12.82
C VAL A 761 7.90 34.88 12.87
N ASP A 762 8.89 34.91 11.98
CA ASP A 762 9.83 36.02 11.87
C ASP A 762 9.22 37.22 11.10
N GLY A 763 8.08 36.99 10.43
CA GLY A 763 7.30 38.00 9.72
C GLY A 763 7.75 38.21 8.27
N LEU A 764 8.60 37.35 7.72
CA LEU A 764 9.09 37.41 6.35
C LEU A 764 8.22 36.53 5.45
N ARG A 765 7.37 37.16 4.63
CA ARG A 765 6.66 36.49 3.54
C ARG A 765 7.40 36.73 2.23
N LEU A 766 7.84 35.66 1.57
CA LEU A 766 8.31 35.73 0.18
C LEU A 766 7.08 36.02 -0.69
N ASN A 767 6.98 37.25 -1.22
CA ASN A 767 5.95 37.68 -2.17
C ASN A 767 6.54 37.82 -3.57
#